data_AF-A0A7V6M8H1-F1
#
_entry.id   AF-A0A7V6M8H1-F1
#
_cell.length_a   1.000
_cell.length_b   1.000
_cell.length_c   1.000
_cell.angle_alpha   90.00
_cell.angle_beta   90.00
_cell.angle_gamma   90.00
#
_symmetry.space_group_name_H-M   'P 1'
#
loop_
_entity.id
_entity.type
_entity.pdbx_description
1 polymer ?
#
loop_
_entity_poly.entity_id
_entity_poly.type
_entity_poly.pdbx_seq_one_letter_code
_entity_poly.pdbx_strand_id
1 'polypeptide(L)'
;MKKKLVYLFEEGNASMRNLLGGKGAGLSEMTSLGLPVPGGFIVTTEACLKYYEDKGKMSEELISQIDEILEKFENKVNKRLGDPRSPLLLAIRSGARVSMPGMMDTVLNLGINDEIAKSLVELTGKERFVYDSYRRFIQMYSDVVSGLDRSNFEKMIYEVKDEKGVELDSDLDAEDFKKIITKFKNYYKKELGEEFPQDPKHQLYSSIESVFKSWNNPRAVYYRQLNHIPHEWGTAVNVQMMVFGNMGEDCATGVAFSRNPATGENKLFGEFLVDAQGEDVVAGTRTPLDISELKKIMPEMYEEFATNSRNLEKYYKDMQDMEFTIENNKLYMLQTRSGKRTANAALKIACDMYEEGIITKEEALMQLDPKQLDNLLHPTFDPKALKEEKPISKGLPASPGAAGGRVVFNAADAVEWKKRGEKIILVRLETSPEDIEGMHMSQGILTVRGGMTSHAAVVARGMGICCVAGCGDINMHEKEKYFTLNGNTVKEGDFISLDGSTGNIYLGEIPTVAATISGDFEKIMNWADEFRTLGVQANADSPRDAAQALKFGAEGIGLCRTEHMFFEADRIKAVREMIVAKTIEQRTKALDKILPVQRQDFEELFNVMGELPVTIRLLDPPLHEFLPQKDEEIKDLAKELGLSEIELREVITSLHEFNPMMGHRGCRLTVSYPEIAIMQTRAVIEAAINVKKTTNKDVKPEIMIPLVGELKELQYVKGYVEKEAQEIVKKSGINLNYKIGTMVELPRTCLLADEIAKEAEFFSFGTNDLTQMTYGFSRDDAGKFLDDYYQKKIFLTDPFATIDTAGVGKLVAMGVELGKKTNPELSIGVCGEHGGDPASVEFFHKAGLTYVSCSPYRVPIARLAAAQAKIRDKK
;
A
#
# COMPACT_ATOMS: atom_id res chain seq x y z
N MET A 1 26.21 -28.91 -16.07
CA MET A 1 26.60 -28.89 -14.64
C MET A 1 25.32 -29.07 -13.83
N LYS A 2 25.34 -29.89 -12.77
CA LYS A 2 24.18 -30.02 -11.86
C LYS A 2 23.91 -28.65 -11.23
N LYS A 3 22.64 -28.23 -11.14
CA LYS A 3 22.27 -26.92 -10.61
C LYS A 3 22.32 -27.01 -9.08
N LYS A 4 23.04 -26.10 -8.41
CA LYS A 4 23.13 -26.06 -6.95
C LYS A 4 21.84 -25.46 -6.38
N LEU A 5 21.14 -26.24 -5.56
CA LEU A 5 19.81 -25.92 -5.01
C LEU A 5 19.81 -25.74 -3.49
N VAL A 6 20.93 -26.06 -2.83
CA VAL A 6 21.09 -25.95 -1.37
C VAL A 6 22.43 -25.26 -1.07
N TYR A 7 22.40 -24.28 -0.17
CA TYR A 7 23.55 -23.44 0.17
C TYR A 7 23.73 -23.35 1.69
N LEU A 8 24.95 -23.52 2.20
CA LEU A 8 25.26 -23.12 3.57
C LEU A 8 25.17 -21.58 3.69
N PHE A 9 24.90 -21.05 4.88
CA PHE A 9 24.82 -19.60 5.08
C PHE A 9 26.09 -18.87 4.61
N GLU A 10 27.27 -19.44 4.82
CA GLU A 10 28.56 -18.87 4.41
C GLU A 10 28.82 -18.87 2.90
N GLU A 11 28.01 -19.59 2.12
CA GLU A 11 28.11 -19.63 0.66
C GLU A 11 27.23 -18.58 -0.03
N GLY A 12 26.42 -17.85 0.74
CA GLY A 12 25.51 -16.81 0.26
C GLY A 12 25.96 -15.39 0.62
N ASN A 13 25.19 -14.41 0.16
CA ASN A 13 25.32 -13.00 0.55
C ASN A 13 24.03 -12.22 0.19
N ALA A 14 23.96 -10.95 0.58
CA ALA A 14 22.82 -10.07 0.35
C ALA A 14 22.41 -9.94 -1.13
N SER A 15 23.36 -10.04 -2.08
CA SER A 15 23.06 -9.91 -3.52
C SER A 15 22.30 -11.11 -4.09
N MET A 16 22.37 -12.27 -3.43
CA MET A 16 21.69 -13.51 -3.84
C MET A 16 20.23 -13.57 -3.38
N ARG A 17 19.63 -12.44 -3.01
CA ARG A 17 18.25 -12.30 -2.55
C ARG A 17 17.20 -12.97 -3.45
N ASN A 18 17.42 -12.95 -4.76
CA ASN A 18 16.50 -13.59 -5.71
C ASN A 18 16.54 -15.12 -5.65
N LEU A 19 17.65 -15.71 -5.21
CA LEU A 19 17.87 -17.16 -5.14
C LEU A 19 17.62 -17.70 -3.73
N LEU A 20 18.10 -16.99 -2.72
CA LEU A 20 18.07 -17.40 -1.31
C LEU A 20 16.85 -16.85 -0.55
N GLY A 21 16.07 -15.98 -1.18
CA GLY A 21 15.06 -15.18 -0.49
C GLY A 21 15.67 -14.07 0.37
N GLY A 22 14.81 -13.17 0.87
CA GLY A 22 15.23 -12.05 1.73
C GLY A 22 15.81 -12.51 3.07
N LYS A 23 15.18 -13.50 3.71
CA LYS A 23 15.64 -14.07 4.99
C LYS A 23 16.98 -14.81 4.82
N GLY A 24 17.08 -15.69 3.83
CA GLY A 24 18.30 -16.46 3.58
C GLY A 24 19.48 -15.56 3.22
N ALA A 25 19.27 -14.58 2.33
CA ALA A 25 20.30 -13.60 2.01
C ALA A 25 20.72 -12.77 3.23
N GLY A 26 19.78 -12.39 4.10
CA GLY A 26 20.08 -11.70 5.36
C GLY A 26 20.87 -12.56 6.36
N LEU A 27 20.53 -13.84 6.51
CA LEU A 27 21.26 -14.80 7.36
C LEU A 27 22.69 -15.00 6.86
N SER A 28 22.86 -15.18 5.54
CA SER A 28 24.18 -15.28 4.91
C SER A 28 25.02 -14.03 5.13
N GLU A 29 24.41 -12.85 4.97
CA GLU A 29 25.10 -11.57 5.15
C GLU A 29 25.50 -11.33 6.61
N MET A 30 24.60 -11.60 7.57
CA MET A 30 24.95 -11.50 8.99
C MET A 30 26.08 -12.46 9.37
N THR A 31 26.09 -13.67 8.79
CA THR A 31 27.16 -14.66 8.98
C THR A 31 28.50 -14.14 8.44
N SER A 32 28.51 -13.51 7.25
CA SER A 32 29.74 -12.96 6.65
C SER A 32 30.26 -11.75 7.42
N LEU A 33 29.38 -10.98 8.06
CA LEU A 33 29.72 -9.87 8.96
C LEU A 33 30.25 -10.31 10.33
N GLY A 34 30.26 -11.62 10.63
CA GLY A 34 30.75 -12.16 11.89
C GLY A 34 29.78 -11.97 13.07
N LEU A 35 28.50 -11.71 12.81
CA LEU A 35 27.47 -11.67 13.85
C LEU A 35 27.20 -13.08 14.40
N PRO A 36 26.71 -13.21 15.65
CA PRO A 36 26.47 -14.52 16.27
C PRO A 36 25.19 -15.17 15.69
N VAL A 37 25.25 -15.64 14.45
CA VAL A 37 24.13 -16.30 13.77
C VAL A 37 24.22 -17.82 14.03
N PRO A 38 23.13 -18.48 14.48
CA PRO A 38 23.09 -19.94 14.52
C PRO A 38 23.27 -20.50 13.11
N GLY A 39 24.18 -21.46 12.96
CA GLY A 39 24.50 -22.04 11.65
C GLY A 39 23.29 -22.73 10.99
N GLY A 40 23.35 -22.87 9.67
CA GLY A 40 22.28 -23.48 8.90
C GLY A 40 22.54 -23.47 7.39
N PHE A 41 21.52 -23.84 6.63
CA PHE A 41 21.52 -23.86 5.18
C PHE A 41 20.17 -23.41 4.60
N ILE A 42 20.17 -23.13 3.29
CA ILE A 42 19.06 -22.54 2.54
C ILE A 42 18.77 -23.42 1.34
N VAL A 43 17.51 -23.85 1.21
CA VAL A 43 16.97 -24.45 -0.01
C VAL A 43 16.39 -23.34 -0.88
N THR A 44 16.86 -23.21 -2.12
CA THR A 44 16.63 -22.00 -2.94
C THR A 44 15.19 -21.85 -3.43
N THR A 45 14.84 -20.63 -3.86
CA THR A 45 13.57 -20.37 -4.56
C THR A 45 13.44 -21.18 -5.85
N GLU A 46 14.56 -21.48 -6.52
CA GLU A 46 14.55 -22.30 -7.72
C GLU A 46 14.19 -23.76 -7.42
N ALA A 47 14.56 -24.28 -6.24
CA ALA A 47 14.11 -25.59 -5.79
C ALA A 47 12.58 -25.61 -5.58
N CYS A 48 11.99 -24.52 -5.07
CA CYS A 48 10.55 -24.37 -4.96
C CYS A 48 9.86 -24.38 -6.34
N LEU A 49 10.41 -23.67 -7.33
CA LEU A 49 9.85 -23.67 -8.68
C LEU A 49 9.94 -25.07 -9.31
N LYS A 50 11.10 -25.72 -9.17
CA LYS A 50 11.30 -27.09 -9.64
C LYS A 50 10.33 -28.08 -8.99
N TYR A 51 10.04 -27.95 -7.70
CA TYR A 51 9.03 -28.74 -7.00
C TYR A 51 7.65 -28.64 -7.68
N TYR A 52 7.25 -27.45 -8.11
CA TYR A 52 5.99 -27.24 -8.83
C TYR A 52 6.03 -27.75 -10.28
N GLU A 53 7.16 -27.59 -10.98
CA GLU A 53 7.38 -28.20 -12.31
C GLU A 53 7.27 -29.73 -12.26
N ASP A 54 7.80 -30.34 -11.19
CA ASP A 54 7.79 -31.78 -10.93
C ASP A 54 6.46 -32.26 -10.29
N LYS A 55 5.36 -31.49 -10.45
CA LYS A 55 3.99 -31.79 -9.98
C LYS A 55 3.87 -31.99 -8.47
N GLY A 56 4.58 -31.18 -7.70
CA GLY A 56 4.54 -31.20 -6.25
C GLY A 56 5.32 -32.37 -5.65
N LYS A 57 6.48 -32.71 -6.23
CA LYS A 57 7.38 -33.74 -5.69
C LYS A 57 8.81 -33.21 -5.57
N MET A 58 9.48 -33.53 -4.46
CA MET A 58 10.91 -33.26 -4.33
C MET A 58 11.70 -34.23 -5.22
N SER A 59 12.60 -33.72 -6.04
CA SER A 59 13.45 -34.56 -6.88
C SER A 59 14.50 -35.29 -6.06
N GLU A 60 14.96 -36.46 -6.53
CA GLU A 60 16.08 -37.19 -5.91
C GLU A 60 17.35 -36.32 -5.84
N GLU A 61 17.55 -35.44 -6.83
CA GLU A 61 18.65 -34.48 -6.84
C GLU A 61 18.56 -33.49 -5.66
N LEU A 62 17.36 -32.96 -5.36
CA LEU A 62 17.17 -32.04 -4.25
C LEU A 62 17.39 -32.74 -2.91
N ILE A 63 16.83 -33.94 -2.72
CA ILE A 63 17.00 -34.73 -1.51
C ILE A 63 18.48 -35.03 -1.26
N SER A 64 19.20 -35.48 -2.30
CA SER A 64 20.64 -35.75 -2.21
C SER A 64 21.46 -34.51 -1.84
N GLN A 65 21.11 -33.32 -2.36
CA GLN A 65 21.80 -32.08 -1.99
C GLN A 65 21.49 -31.65 -0.56
N ILE A 66 20.26 -31.85 -0.08
CA ILE A 66 19.89 -31.59 1.31
C ILE A 66 20.70 -32.50 2.25
N ASP A 67 20.79 -33.80 1.96
CA ASP A 67 21.56 -34.75 2.77
C ASP A 67 23.06 -34.40 2.82
N GLU A 68 23.66 -34.07 1.67
CA GLU A 68 25.08 -33.70 1.59
C GLU A 68 25.38 -32.43 2.40
N ILE A 69 24.53 -31.41 2.30
CA ILE A 69 24.70 -30.15 3.04
C ILE A 69 24.39 -30.34 4.53
N LEU A 70 23.40 -31.16 4.88
CA LEU A 70 23.11 -31.51 6.26
C LEU A 70 24.31 -32.20 6.91
N GLU A 71 24.93 -33.18 6.26
CA GLU A 71 26.12 -33.85 6.79
C GLU A 71 27.29 -32.88 7.00
N LYS A 72 27.55 -31.99 6.02
CA LYS A 72 28.56 -30.93 6.16
C LYS A 72 28.26 -30.01 7.34
N PHE A 73 26.99 -29.66 7.50
CA PHE A 73 26.53 -28.81 8.58
C PHE A 73 26.67 -29.47 9.96
N GLU A 74 26.23 -30.72 10.10
CA GLU A 74 26.35 -31.54 11.31
C GLU A 74 27.79 -31.67 11.79
N ASN A 75 28.71 -31.95 10.85
CA ASN A 75 30.14 -32.03 11.16
C ASN A 75 30.72 -30.69 11.63
N LYS A 76 30.22 -29.57 11.10
CA LYS A 76 30.65 -28.22 11.50
C LYS A 76 30.20 -27.84 12.92
N VAL A 77 28.97 -28.20 13.29
CA VAL A 77 28.40 -27.87 14.61
C VAL A 77 28.63 -28.95 15.67
N ASN A 78 29.23 -30.08 15.29
CA ASN A 78 29.48 -31.25 16.15
C ASN A 78 28.19 -31.78 16.83
N LYS A 79 27.07 -31.71 16.12
CA LYS A 79 25.74 -32.24 16.51
C LYS A 79 25.14 -32.97 15.32
N ARG A 80 24.29 -33.97 15.56
CA ARG A 80 23.67 -34.80 14.51
C ARG A 80 22.16 -34.89 14.69
N LEU A 81 21.43 -34.81 13.59
CA LEU A 81 19.98 -34.92 13.55
C LEU A 81 19.59 -36.36 13.89
N GLY A 82 18.87 -36.54 14.99
CA GLY A 82 18.47 -37.87 15.48
C GLY A 82 19.55 -38.66 16.22
N ASP A 83 20.71 -38.09 16.57
CA ASP A 83 21.66 -38.74 17.49
C ASP A 83 21.34 -38.37 18.94
N PRO A 84 20.97 -39.34 19.80
CA PRO A 84 20.70 -39.06 21.21
C PRO A 84 21.90 -38.45 21.94
N ARG A 85 23.14 -38.77 21.56
CA ARG A 85 24.33 -38.32 22.31
C ARG A 85 24.69 -36.86 22.05
N SER A 86 24.38 -36.35 20.86
CA SER A 86 24.63 -34.96 20.47
C SER A 86 23.49 -34.46 19.57
N PRO A 87 22.30 -34.25 20.14
CA PRO A 87 21.10 -33.98 19.36
C PRO A 87 21.16 -32.61 18.69
N LEU A 88 20.90 -32.59 17.39
CA LEU A 88 20.66 -31.39 16.60
C LEU A 88 19.16 -31.17 16.43
N LEU A 89 18.66 -30.03 16.91
CA LEU A 89 17.30 -29.57 16.64
C LEU A 89 17.33 -28.40 15.65
N LEU A 90 16.33 -28.34 14.77
CA LEU A 90 16.28 -27.40 13.64
C LEU A 90 15.02 -26.52 13.67
N ALA A 91 15.16 -25.30 13.14
CA ALA A 91 14.07 -24.41 12.79
C ALA A 91 13.93 -24.35 11.26
N ILE A 92 12.71 -24.53 10.75
CA ILE A 92 12.38 -24.42 9.34
C ILE A 92 11.59 -23.14 9.13
N ARG A 93 12.16 -22.19 8.40
CA ARG A 93 11.61 -20.86 8.18
C ARG A 93 11.52 -20.56 6.70
N SER A 94 10.33 -20.22 6.23
CA SER A 94 10.11 -19.71 4.88
C SER A 94 10.79 -18.36 4.63
N GLY A 95 11.11 -18.06 3.37
CA GLY A 95 11.72 -16.79 2.99
C GLY A 95 11.62 -16.51 1.49
N ALA A 96 10.66 -15.69 1.07
CA ALA A 96 10.54 -15.23 -0.31
C ALA A 96 11.50 -14.06 -0.58
N ARG A 97 11.65 -13.66 -1.86
CA ARG A 97 12.50 -12.53 -2.28
C ARG A 97 12.11 -11.22 -1.58
N VAL A 98 10.82 -11.02 -1.41
CA VAL A 98 10.24 -9.88 -0.67
C VAL A 98 9.63 -10.37 0.62
N SER A 99 9.61 -9.49 1.62
CA SER A 99 9.02 -9.83 2.92
C SER A 99 7.50 -9.97 2.80
N MET A 100 6.98 -11.10 3.27
CA MET A 100 5.54 -11.39 3.38
C MET A 100 5.22 -11.70 4.86
N PRO A 101 5.17 -10.67 5.74
CA PRO A 101 5.01 -10.88 7.18
C PRO A 101 3.71 -11.61 7.51
N GLY A 102 3.75 -12.58 8.42
CA GLY A 102 2.59 -13.38 8.82
C GLY A 102 2.14 -14.44 7.80
N MET A 103 2.52 -14.33 6.52
CA MET A 103 1.88 -15.15 5.47
C MET A 103 2.38 -16.59 5.36
N MET A 104 3.58 -16.88 5.87
CA MET A 104 4.24 -18.16 5.65
C MET A 104 4.70 -18.80 6.95
N ASP A 105 4.60 -20.12 6.99
CA ASP A 105 4.69 -20.87 8.23
C ASP A 105 6.14 -21.07 8.69
N THR A 106 6.29 -21.35 9.99
CA THR A 106 7.56 -21.66 10.66
C THR A 106 7.37 -22.89 11.53
N VAL A 107 8.32 -23.82 11.50
CA VAL A 107 8.34 -25.00 12.38
C VAL A 107 9.60 -24.93 13.24
N LEU A 108 9.44 -24.94 14.56
CA LEU A 108 10.55 -24.92 15.52
C LEU A 108 10.74 -26.31 16.14
N ASN A 109 11.90 -26.54 16.77
CA ASN A 109 12.24 -27.76 17.51
C ASN A 109 12.21 -29.05 16.67
N LEU A 110 12.35 -28.96 15.33
CA LEU A 110 12.36 -30.12 14.44
C LEU A 110 13.50 -31.07 14.79
N GLY A 111 13.20 -32.37 14.79
CA GLY A 111 14.14 -33.43 15.14
C GLY A 111 13.91 -34.00 16.54
N ILE A 112 13.04 -33.39 17.35
CA ILE A 112 12.64 -33.96 18.63
C ILE A 112 11.66 -35.12 18.43
N ASN A 113 11.91 -36.20 19.16
CA ASN A 113 11.09 -37.41 19.17
C ASN A 113 11.17 -38.03 20.58
N ASP A 114 10.53 -39.18 20.81
CA ASP A 114 10.49 -39.80 22.15
C ASP A 114 11.87 -40.14 22.73
N GLU A 115 12.83 -40.53 21.88
CA GLU A 115 14.20 -40.88 22.29
C GLU A 115 15.04 -39.63 22.53
N ILE A 116 15.00 -38.68 21.59
CA ILE A 116 15.73 -37.41 21.67
C ILE A 116 15.24 -36.57 22.84
N ALA A 117 13.93 -36.58 23.15
CA ALA A 117 13.40 -35.91 24.33
C ALA A 117 14.03 -36.47 25.61
N LYS A 118 14.04 -37.80 25.80
CA LYS A 118 14.67 -38.41 26.98
C LYS A 118 16.14 -38.04 27.09
N SER A 119 16.88 -38.09 25.98
CA SER A 119 18.30 -37.73 25.98
C SER A 119 18.54 -36.25 26.29
N LEU A 120 17.70 -35.35 25.75
CA LEU A 120 17.78 -33.92 26.07
C LEU A 120 17.53 -33.66 27.56
N VAL A 121 16.64 -34.43 28.22
CA VAL A 121 16.46 -34.34 29.67
C VAL A 121 17.74 -34.70 30.40
N GLU A 122 18.39 -35.80 30.01
CA GLU A 122 19.66 -36.25 30.60
C GLU A 122 20.80 -35.23 30.39
N LEU A 123 20.89 -34.64 29.20
CA LEU A 123 21.95 -33.70 28.84
C LEU A 123 21.77 -32.31 29.47
N THR A 124 20.52 -31.84 29.62
CA THR A 124 20.25 -30.47 30.07
C THR A 124 19.89 -30.40 31.55
N GLY A 125 19.41 -31.49 32.15
CA GLY A 125 18.81 -31.49 33.49
C GLY A 125 17.51 -30.68 33.59
N LYS A 126 16.95 -30.21 32.47
CA LYS A 126 15.79 -29.29 32.42
C LYS A 126 14.57 -30.00 31.82
N GLU A 127 14.01 -30.95 32.59
CA GLU A 127 12.93 -31.83 32.11
C GLU A 127 11.70 -31.08 31.58
N ARG A 128 11.25 -30.05 32.31
CA ARG A 128 10.12 -29.20 31.92
C ARG A 128 10.32 -28.56 30.55
N PHE A 129 11.49 -27.98 30.30
CA PHE A 129 11.84 -27.32 29.04
C PHE A 129 11.75 -28.27 27.85
N VAL A 130 12.26 -29.49 28.01
CA VAL A 130 12.30 -30.48 26.92
C VAL A 130 10.89 -30.89 26.50
N TYR A 131 10.03 -31.20 27.47
CA TYR A 131 8.65 -31.60 27.17
C TYR A 131 7.78 -30.43 26.74
N ASP A 132 8.03 -29.20 27.20
CA ASP A 132 7.41 -28.00 26.62
C ASP A 132 7.81 -27.81 25.15
N SER A 133 9.09 -27.97 24.83
CA SER A 133 9.58 -27.88 23.45
C SER A 133 9.00 -29.00 22.57
N TYR A 134 8.80 -30.20 23.13
CA TYR A 134 8.23 -31.33 22.40
C TYR A 134 6.73 -31.14 22.12
N ARG A 135 5.94 -30.71 23.11
CA ARG A 135 4.50 -30.45 22.87
C ARG A 135 4.30 -29.32 21.85
N ARG A 136 5.14 -28.28 21.90
CA ARG A 136 5.15 -27.19 20.90
C ARG A 136 5.46 -27.72 19.51
N PHE A 137 6.49 -28.57 19.38
CA PHE A 137 6.82 -29.18 18.09
C PHE A 137 5.64 -29.97 17.52
N ILE A 138 5.00 -30.83 18.32
CA ILE A 138 3.88 -31.66 17.84
C ILE A 138 2.74 -30.76 17.37
N GLN A 139 2.37 -29.74 18.14
CA GLN A 139 1.33 -28.78 17.76
C GLN A 139 1.67 -28.06 16.46
N MET A 140 2.85 -27.43 16.37
CA MET A 140 3.29 -26.67 15.19
C MET A 140 3.41 -27.55 13.95
N TYR A 141 4.01 -28.75 14.07
CA TYR A 141 4.15 -29.69 12.96
C TYR A 141 2.77 -30.15 12.47
N SER A 142 1.87 -30.48 13.39
CA SER A 142 0.52 -30.95 13.04
C SER A 142 -0.30 -29.88 12.32
N ASP A 143 -0.20 -28.63 12.76
CA ASP A 143 -0.87 -27.48 12.15
C ASP A 143 -0.27 -27.14 10.78
N VAL A 144 1.02 -26.85 10.75
CA VAL A 144 1.71 -26.34 9.56
C VAL A 144 1.95 -27.40 8.50
N VAL A 145 2.38 -28.61 8.90
CA VAL A 145 2.80 -29.65 7.95
C VAL A 145 1.64 -30.56 7.59
N SER A 146 0.79 -30.90 8.58
CA SER A 146 -0.30 -31.85 8.39
C SER A 146 -1.69 -31.20 8.22
N GLY A 147 -1.81 -29.87 8.41
CA GLY A 147 -3.05 -29.12 8.18
C GLY A 147 -4.14 -29.32 9.24
N LEU A 148 -3.78 -29.77 10.45
CA LEU A 148 -4.73 -29.95 11.56
C LEU A 148 -5.00 -28.63 12.29
N ASP A 149 -6.27 -28.32 12.56
CA ASP A 149 -6.64 -27.06 13.22
C ASP A 149 -6.00 -26.90 14.62
N ARG A 150 -5.17 -25.85 14.75
CA ARG A 150 -4.52 -25.42 16.00
C ARG A 150 -5.51 -25.27 17.17
N SER A 151 -6.76 -24.85 16.92
CA SER A 151 -7.77 -24.61 17.96
C SER A 151 -8.08 -25.85 18.80
N ASN A 152 -7.94 -27.04 18.22
CA ASN A 152 -8.18 -28.29 18.94
C ASN A 152 -7.02 -28.65 19.88
N PHE A 153 -5.79 -28.26 19.54
CA PHE A 153 -4.64 -28.40 20.44
C PHE A 153 -4.76 -27.47 21.64
N GLU A 154 -5.19 -26.23 21.44
CA GLU A 154 -5.41 -25.26 22.52
C GLU A 154 -6.49 -25.73 23.51
N LYS A 155 -7.58 -26.34 23.02
CA LYS A 155 -8.61 -26.95 23.88
C LYS A 155 -8.02 -28.04 24.78
N MET A 156 -7.17 -28.90 24.23
CA MET A 156 -6.53 -29.97 25.00
C MET A 156 -5.55 -29.43 26.06
N ILE A 157 -4.85 -28.32 25.79
CA ILE A 157 -4.02 -27.62 26.79
C ILE A 157 -4.94 -27.04 27.88
N TYR A 158 -6.03 -26.38 27.50
CA TYR A 158 -6.99 -25.80 28.44
C TYR A 158 -7.59 -26.84 29.39
N GLU A 159 -7.97 -28.02 28.89
CA GLU A 159 -8.44 -29.13 29.73
C GLU A 159 -7.43 -29.50 30.82
N VAL A 160 -6.15 -29.61 30.47
CA VAL A 160 -5.10 -29.97 31.43
C VAL A 160 -4.86 -28.84 32.44
N LYS A 161 -4.97 -27.58 32.01
CA LYS A 161 -4.90 -26.42 32.90
C LYS A 161 -6.06 -26.36 33.89
N ASP A 162 -7.28 -26.62 33.41
CA ASP A 162 -8.49 -26.69 34.24
C ASP A 162 -8.41 -27.85 35.24
N GLU A 163 -7.96 -29.04 34.80
CA GLU A 163 -7.72 -30.20 35.67
C GLU A 163 -6.71 -29.88 36.80
N LYS A 164 -5.71 -29.03 36.54
CA LYS A 164 -4.69 -28.63 37.51
C LYS A 164 -5.06 -27.38 38.32
N GLY A 165 -6.06 -26.61 37.89
CA GLY A 165 -6.46 -25.35 38.51
C GLY A 165 -5.47 -24.20 38.29
N VAL A 166 -4.81 -24.16 37.12
CA VAL A 166 -3.88 -23.08 36.72
C VAL A 166 -4.41 -22.32 35.50
N GLU A 167 -4.03 -21.05 35.34
CA GLU A 167 -4.47 -20.23 34.21
C GLU A 167 -3.40 -20.15 33.10
N LEU A 168 -2.12 -20.07 33.49
CA LEU A 168 -1.00 -19.87 32.57
C LEU A 168 -0.28 -21.18 32.24
N ASP A 169 0.19 -21.30 31.00
CA ASP A 169 1.01 -22.42 30.54
C ASP A 169 2.35 -22.50 31.30
N SER A 170 2.82 -21.37 31.84
CA SER A 170 4.04 -21.32 32.65
C SER A 170 3.95 -22.15 33.92
N ASP A 171 2.73 -22.37 34.43
CA ASP A 171 2.47 -23.04 35.71
C ASP A 171 2.33 -24.57 35.54
N LEU A 172 2.37 -25.05 34.30
CA LEU A 172 2.42 -26.48 33.98
C LEU A 172 3.84 -27.03 34.23
N ASP A 173 3.87 -28.25 34.76
CA ASP A 173 5.13 -28.97 35.00
C ASP A 173 5.41 -30.02 33.92
N ALA A 174 6.53 -30.72 34.05
CA ALA A 174 6.95 -31.72 33.07
C ALA A 174 5.95 -32.88 32.90
N GLU A 175 5.28 -33.31 33.97
CA GLU A 175 4.33 -34.41 33.91
C GLU A 175 3.05 -34.00 33.17
N ASP A 176 2.62 -32.75 33.33
CA ASP A 176 1.49 -32.23 32.55
C ASP A 176 1.83 -32.14 31.06
N PHE A 177 3.03 -31.68 30.71
CA PHE A 177 3.45 -31.67 29.31
C PHE A 177 3.53 -33.08 28.71
N LYS A 178 3.96 -34.10 29.46
CA LYS A 178 3.91 -35.51 29.01
C LYS A 178 2.47 -35.98 28.75
N LYS A 179 1.51 -35.58 29.60
CA LYS A 179 0.07 -35.86 29.38
C LYS A 179 -0.43 -35.18 28.10
N ILE A 180 -0.09 -33.90 27.91
CA ILE A 180 -0.45 -33.12 26.71
C ILE A 180 0.12 -33.77 25.45
N ILE A 181 1.39 -34.17 25.45
CA ILE A 181 2.03 -34.87 24.32
C ILE A 181 1.27 -36.14 23.95
N THR A 182 0.85 -36.91 24.96
CA THR A 182 0.06 -38.13 24.75
C THR A 182 -1.29 -37.80 24.13
N LYS A 183 -2.01 -36.79 24.64
CA LYS A 183 -3.27 -36.30 24.05
C LYS A 183 -3.06 -35.86 22.59
N PHE A 184 -1.99 -35.11 22.30
CA PHE A 184 -1.68 -34.61 20.96
C PHE A 184 -1.38 -35.72 19.96
N LYS A 185 -0.55 -36.71 20.33
CA LYS A 185 -0.25 -37.86 19.46
C LYS A 185 -1.49 -38.70 19.17
N ASN A 186 -2.35 -38.91 20.17
CA ASN A 186 -3.60 -39.63 20.00
C ASN A 186 -4.56 -38.87 19.05
N TYR A 187 -4.63 -37.55 19.18
CA TYR A 187 -5.41 -36.70 18.27
C TYR A 187 -4.86 -36.77 16.84
N TYR A 188 -3.54 -36.62 16.66
CA TYR A 188 -2.89 -36.76 15.36
C TYR A 188 -3.22 -38.10 14.69
N LYS A 189 -3.07 -39.20 15.44
CA LYS A 189 -3.38 -40.56 14.95
C LYS A 189 -4.85 -40.74 14.61
N LYS A 190 -5.74 -40.16 15.39
CA LYS A 190 -7.18 -40.25 15.17
C LYS A 190 -7.59 -39.54 13.87
N GLU A 191 -7.07 -38.34 13.62
CA GLU A 191 -7.47 -37.53 12.46
C GLU A 191 -6.79 -37.96 11.16
N LEU A 192 -5.52 -38.40 11.21
CA LEU A 192 -4.73 -38.73 10.01
C LEU A 192 -4.58 -40.24 9.77
N GLY A 193 -4.92 -41.08 10.74
CA GLY A 193 -4.83 -42.54 10.63
C GLY A 193 -3.40 -43.11 10.74
N GLU A 194 -2.41 -42.28 11.03
CA GLU A 194 -0.99 -42.64 11.15
C GLU A 194 -0.35 -42.08 12.43
N GLU A 195 0.75 -42.68 12.89
CA GLU A 195 1.46 -42.22 14.08
C GLU A 195 2.23 -40.92 13.81
N PHE A 196 2.41 -40.09 14.84
CA PHE A 196 3.23 -38.88 14.72
C PHE A 196 4.68 -39.26 14.35
N PRO A 197 5.29 -38.64 13.32
CA PRO A 197 6.56 -39.08 12.76
C PRO A 197 7.70 -39.00 13.78
N GLN A 198 8.35 -40.14 14.02
CA GLN A 198 9.50 -40.23 14.93
C GLN A 198 10.85 -40.06 14.22
N ASP A 199 10.91 -40.28 12.90
CA ASP A 199 12.12 -40.11 12.10
C ASP A 199 12.39 -38.62 11.81
N PRO A 200 13.49 -38.03 12.34
CA PRO A 200 13.86 -36.64 12.10
C PRO A 200 14.07 -36.27 10.63
N LYS A 201 14.53 -37.20 9.78
CA LYS A 201 14.71 -36.91 8.35
C LYS A 201 13.37 -36.78 7.65
N HIS A 202 12.42 -37.67 7.96
CA HIS A 202 11.06 -37.55 7.47
C HIS A 202 10.39 -36.24 7.92
N GLN A 203 10.59 -35.82 9.18
CA GLN A 203 10.13 -34.51 9.67
C GLN A 203 10.72 -33.36 8.84
N LEU A 204 12.02 -33.40 8.55
CA LEU A 204 12.74 -32.37 7.76
C LEU A 204 12.17 -32.24 6.35
N TYR A 205 12.06 -33.33 5.60
CA TYR A 205 11.57 -33.27 4.21
C TYR A 205 10.11 -32.80 4.15
N SER A 206 9.26 -33.30 5.04
CA SER A 206 7.84 -32.92 5.09
C SER A 206 7.67 -31.43 5.43
N SER A 207 8.53 -30.89 6.30
CA SER A 207 8.53 -29.47 6.65
C SER A 207 9.00 -28.58 5.48
N ILE A 208 10.04 -28.99 4.75
CA ILE A 208 10.50 -28.29 3.54
C ILE A 208 9.39 -28.30 2.47
N GLU A 209 8.74 -29.44 2.29
CA GLU A 209 7.64 -29.58 1.34
C GLU A 209 6.42 -28.71 1.71
N SER A 210 6.06 -28.65 3.00
CA SER A 210 5.00 -27.77 3.50
C SER A 210 5.30 -26.30 3.18
N VAL A 211 6.54 -25.85 3.37
CA VAL A 211 6.92 -24.47 3.00
C VAL A 211 6.73 -24.22 1.50
N PHE A 212 7.08 -25.16 0.62
CA PHE A 212 6.80 -25.00 -0.81
C PHE A 212 5.30 -24.94 -1.10
N LYS A 213 4.49 -25.81 -0.49
CA LYS A 213 3.02 -25.80 -0.62
C LYS A 213 2.42 -24.48 -0.15
N SER A 214 2.94 -23.90 0.94
CA SER A 214 2.47 -22.62 1.50
C SER A 214 2.51 -21.46 0.51
N TRP A 215 3.41 -21.51 -0.50
CA TRP A 215 3.47 -20.51 -1.57
C TRP A 215 2.17 -20.43 -2.37
N ASN A 216 1.42 -21.53 -2.51
CA ASN A 216 0.15 -21.57 -3.26
C ASN A 216 -1.09 -21.60 -2.37
N ASN A 217 -0.95 -21.38 -1.07
CA ASN A 217 -2.12 -21.24 -0.21
C ASN A 217 -2.94 -19.99 -0.60
N PRO A 218 -4.28 -20.02 -0.47
CA PRO A 218 -5.16 -18.92 -0.89
C PRO A 218 -4.74 -17.56 -0.34
N ARG A 219 -4.36 -17.49 0.94
CA ARG A 219 -3.88 -16.26 1.60
C ARG A 219 -2.61 -15.70 0.95
N ALA A 220 -1.65 -16.56 0.60
CA ALA A 220 -0.40 -16.13 -0.04
C ALA A 220 -0.65 -15.65 -1.47
N VAL A 221 -1.56 -16.29 -2.21
CA VAL A 221 -2.01 -15.84 -3.53
C VAL A 221 -2.64 -14.46 -3.45
N TYR A 222 -3.56 -14.25 -2.50
CA TYR A 222 -4.23 -12.96 -2.30
C TYR A 222 -3.25 -11.85 -1.94
N TYR A 223 -2.35 -12.08 -0.97
CA TYR A 223 -1.33 -11.10 -0.60
C TYR A 223 -0.44 -10.72 -1.78
N ARG A 224 -0.05 -11.70 -2.60
CA ARG A 224 0.76 -11.44 -3.79
C ARG A 224 0.02 -10.61 -4.83
N GLN A 225 -1.27 -10.84 -5.02
CA GLN A 225 -2.10 -10.01 -5.90
C GLN A 225 -2.17 -8.57 -5.38
N LEU A 226 -2.47 -8.38 -4.08
CA LEU A 226 -2.54 -7.07 -3.45
C LEU A 226 -1.22 -6.28 -3.55
N ASN A 227 -0.08 -6.97 -3.44
CA ASN A 227 1.25 -6.36 -3.43
C ASN A 227 1.98 -6.47 -4.77
N HIS A 228 1.31 -6.92 -5.84
CA HIS A 228 1.90 -7.14 -7.17
C HIS A 228 3.18 -8.00 -7.17
N ILE A 229 3.20 -9.06 -6.36
CA ILE A 229 4.33 -9.99 -6.25
C ILE A 229 4.14 -11.13 -7.26
N PRO A 230 5.08 -11.34 -8.20
CA PRO A 230 4.95 -12.40 -9.20
C PRO A 230 4.98 -13.80 -8.61
N HIS A 231 4.21 -14.72 -9.20
CA HIS A 231 4.08 -16.10 -8.72
C HIS A 231 5.35 -16.92 -8.98
N GLU A 232 6.03 -16.65 -10.09
CA GLU A 232 7.26 -17.30 -10.56
C GLU A 232 8.49 -16.98 -9.71
N TRP A 233 8.35 -16.19 -8.64
CA TRP A 233 9.46 -15.94 -7.71
C TRP A 233 9.74 -17.11 -6.78
N GLY A 234 8.72 -17.90 -6.41
CA GLY A 234 8.83 -18.97 -5.42
C GLY A 234 9.23 -18.48 -4.01
N THR A 235 9.43 -19.43 -3.10
CA THR A 235 9.94 -19.17 -1.74
C THR A 235 11.14 -20.05 -1.44
N ALA A 236 12.12 -19.54 -0.67
CA ALA A 236 13.22 -20.33 -0.14
C ALA A 236 12.85 -20.94 1.21
N VAL A 237 13.57 -21.99 1.62
CA VAL A 237 13.45 -22.61 2.94
C VAL A 237 14.77 -22.47 3.69
N ASN A 238 14.73 -21.82 4.84
CA ASN A 238 15.89 -21.64 5.71
C ASN A 238 15.83 -22.70 6.80
N VAL A 239 16.84 -23.56 6.85
CA VAL A 239 17.01 -24.61 7.86
C VAL A 239 18.13 -24.17 8.79
N GLN A 240 17.78 -23.84 10.03
CA GLN A 240 18.68 -23.22 11.00
C GLN A 240 18.77 -24.05 12.28
N MET A 241 19.94 -24.14 12.90
CA MET A 241 20.05 -24.76 14.23
C MET A 241 19.23 -24.00 15.27
N MET A 242 18.52 -24.74 16.10
CA MET A 242 17.77 -24.18 17.23
C MET A 242 18.72 -23.55 18.26
N VAL A 243 18.29 -22.40 18.75
CA VAL A 243 18.73 -21.79 20.00
C VAL A 243 17.51 -21.51 20.86
N PHE A 244 17.63 -21.69 22.17
CA PHE A 244 16.51 -21.76 23.09
C PHE A 244 16.49 -20.57 24.05
N GLY A 245 15.42 -19.77 23.96
CA GLY A 245 15.14 -18.69 24.91
C GLY A 245 14.36 -19.16 26.16
N ASN A 246 13.98 -20.44 26.23
CA ASN A 246 13.07 -21.04 27.22
C ASN A 246 13.74 -22.11 28.11
N MET A 247 15.04 -21.95 28.39
CA MET A 247 15.76 -22.84 29.30
C MET A 247 15.85 -22.27 30.74
N GLY A 248 15.15 -21.20 31.07
CA GLY A 248 15.23 -20.55 32.39
C GLY A 248 15.52 -19.05 32.33
N GLU A 249 15.88 -18.48 33.49
CA GLU A 249 15.97 -17.03 33.69
C GLU A 249 17.16 -16.36 32.99
N ASP A 250 18.19 -17.12 32.62
CA ASP A 250 19.35 -16.67 31.85
C ASP A 250 19.16 -16.78 30.33
N CYS A 251 17.92 -17.05 29.91
CA CYS A 251 17.50 -17.18 28.52
C CYS A 251 16.36 -16.22 28.19
N ALA A 252 16.37 -15.67 26.98
CA ALA A 252 15.36 -14.73 26.52
C ALA A 252 15.22 -14.77 25.00
N THR A 253 14.14 -14.19 24.49
CA THR A 253 13.95 -13.98 23.06
C THR A 253 13.22 -12.68 22.84
N GLY A 254 13.50 -12.00 21.74
CA GLY A 254 12.92 -10.69 21.48
C GLY A 254 12.97 -10.26 20.02
N VAL A 255 12.18 -9.23 19.76
CA VAL A 255 12.10 -8.55 18.47
C VAL A 255 12.30 -7.07 18.71
N ALA A 256 13.24 -6.45 18.00
CA ALA A 256 13.51 -5.04 18.15
C ALA A 256 13.89 -4.36 16.83
N PHE A 257 13.60 -3.07 16.78
CA PHE A 257 13.90 -2.15 15.71
C PHE A 257 15.01 -1.20 16.15
N SER A 258 15.96 -0.90 15.26
CA SER A 258 17.07 0.03 15.59
C SER A 258 16.57 1.45 15.88
N ARG A 259 15.42 1.82 15.31
CA ARG A 259 14.68 3.07 15.59
C ARG A 259 13.21 2.77 15.77
N ASN A 260 12.46 3.69 16.37
CA ASN A 260 11.03 3.53 16.56
C ASN A 260 10.29 3.47 15.19
N PRO A 261 9.60 2.37 14.84
CA PRO A 261 8.96 2.21 13.54
C PRO A 261 7.67 3.04 13.38
N ALA A 262 7.14 3.61 14.47
CA ALA A 262 5.94 4.45 14.48
C ALA A 262 6.27 5.95 14.42
N THR A 263 7.27 6.39 15.19
CA THR A 263 7.65 7.82 15.30
C THR A 263 8.90 8.19 14.52
N GLY A 264 9.79 7.22 14.24
CA GLY A 264 11.11 7.45 13.65
C GLY A 264 12.19 7.88 14.65
N GLU A 265 11.87 7.96 15.95
CA GLU A 265 12.85 8.31 16.98
C GLU A 265 14.07 7.36 16.96
N ASN A 266 15.28 7.94 16.98
CA ASN A 266 16.53 7.19 17.02
C ASN A 266 16.78 6.58 18.42
N LYS A 267 15.99 5.55 18.74
CA LYS A 267 16.08 4.75 19.96
C LYS A 267 15.70 3.31 19.64
N LEU A 268 16.46 2.37 20.21
CA LEU A 268 16.13 0.95 20.14
C LEU A 268 14.73 0.72 20.69
N PHE A 269 13.85 0.16 19.87
CA PHE A 269 12.44 -0.02 20.17
C PHE A 269 12.07 -1.48 19.98
N GLY A 270 11.52 -2.15 20.98
CA GLY A 270 11.20 -3.56 20.86
C GLY A 270 10.70 -4.18 22.14
N GLU A 271 10.42 -5.47 22.03
CA GLU A 271 9.81 -6.28 23.08
C GLU A 271 10.61 -7.58 23.23
N PHE A 272 10.69 -8.10 24.45
CA PHE A 272 11.30 -9.39 24.73
C PHE A 272 10.60 -10.12 25.86
N LEU A 273 10.84 -11.43 25.96
CA LEU A 273 10.40 -12.28 27.06
C LEU A 273 11.57 -13.10 27.59
N VAL A 274 11.62 -13.25 28.92
CA VAL A 274 12.52 -14.18 29.62
C VAL A 274 11.84 -15.55 29.73
N ASP A 275 12.63 -16.61 29.60
CA ASP A 275 12.17 -17.99 29.60
C ASP A 275 11.01 -18.23 28.61
N ALA A 276 11.26 -17.96 27.33
CA ALA A 276 10.25 -17.97 26.26
C ALA A 276 10.84 -18.34 24.88
N GLN A 277 9.98 -18.77 23.95
CA GLN A 277 10.32 -18.88 22.53
C GLN A 277 9.69 -17.72 21.74
N GLY A 278 10.22 -17.43 20.54
CA GLY A 278 9.78 -16.29 19.75
C GLY A 278 8.27 -16.28 19.45
N GLU A 279 7.64 -17.47 19.40
CA GLU A 279 6.19 -17.60 19.28
C GLU A 279 5.44 -16.91 20.42
N ASP A 280 5.93 -17.00 21.66
CA ASP A 280 5.27 -16.41 22.83
C ASP A 280 5.26 -14.87 22.76
N VAL A 281 6.30 -14.28 22.14
CA VAL A 281 6.39 -12.83 21.90
C VAL A 281 5.34 -12.40 20.88
N VAL A 282 5.15 -13.18 19.81
CA VAL A 282 4.22 -12.86 18.71
C VAL A 282 2.76 -13.10 19.12
N ALA A 283 2.49 -14.20 19.82
CA ALA A 283 1.14 -14.58 20.26
C ALA A 283 0.60 -13.67 21.38
N GLY A 284 1.49 -13.00 22.13
CA GLY A 284 1.08 -12.10 23.22
C GLY A 284 0.31 -12.79 24.34
N THR A 285 0.51 -14.10 24.53
CA THR A 285 -0.05 -14.89 25.64
C THR A 285 0.54 -14.45 26.98
N ARG A 286 1.80 -14.01 26.96
CA ARG A 286 2.47 -13.28 28.05
C ARG A 286 2.68 -11.85 27.61
N THR A 287 2.46 -10.89 28.51
CA THR A 287 2.78 -9.48 28.26
C THR A 287 4.29 -9.33 28.06
N PRO A 288 4.76 -8.91 26.87
CA PRO A 288 6.18 -8.72 26.63
C PRO A 288 6.74 -7.54 27.45
N LEU A 289 8.03 -7.62 27.77
CA LEU A 289 8.77 -6.54 28.42
C LEU A 289 9.39 -5.60 27.37
N ASP A 290 9.45 -4.32 27.67
CA ASP A 290 10.14 -3.33 26.82
C ASP A 290 11.65 -3.64 26.76
N ILE A 291 12.27 -3.53 25.58
CA ILE A 291 13.69 -3.84 25.35
C ILE A 291 14.64 -3.10 26.30
N SER A 292 14.26 -1.94 26.84
CA SER A 292 15.04 -1.21 27.83
C SER A 292 15.16 -1.93 29.19
N GLU A 293 14.20 -2.79 29.53
CA GLU A 293 14.27 -3.63 30.74
C GLU A 293 15.33 -4.74 30.61
N LEU A 294 15.67 -5.16 29.39
CA LEU A 294 16.76 -6.13 29.17
C LEU A 294 18.10 -5.58 29.68
N LYS A 295 18.29 -4.25 29.64
CA LYS A 295 19.47 -3.59 30.21
C LYS A 295 19.61 -3.82 31.72
N LYS A 296 18.50 -4.03 32.43
CA LYS A 296 18.50 -4.30 33.88
C LYS A 296 18.68 -5.79 34.18
N ILE A 297 18.09 -6.65 33.36
CA ILE A 297 18.06 -8.11 33.59
C ILE A 297 19.32 -8.80 33.06
N MET A 298 19.77 -8.45 31.86
CA MET A 298 20.96 -9.01 31.19
C MET A 298 21.80 -7.89 30.54
N PRO A 299 22.50 -7.06 31.33
CA PRO A 299 23.18 -5.85 30.83
C PRO A 299 24.21 -6.12 29.74
N GLU A 300 25.01 -7.18 29.87
CA GLU A 300 26.05 -7.53 28.88
C GLU A 300 25.42 -7.89 27.52
N MET A 301 24.34 -8.68 27.54
CA MET A 301 23.63 -9.08 26.32
C MET A 301 22.91 -7.90 25.67
N TYR A 302 22.37 -6.97 26.46
CA TYR A 302 21.78 -5.73 25.94
C TYR A 302 22.84 -4.87 25.21
N GLU A 303 24.02 -4.67 25.80
CA GLU A 303 25.06 -3.84 25.18
C GLU A 303 25.65 -4.50 23.91
N GLU A 304 25.78 -5.83 23.89
CA GLU A 304 26.16 -6.57 22.69
C GLU A 304 25.09 -6.42 21.59
N PHE A 305 23.80 -6.60 21.93
CA PHE A 305 22.68 -6.45 21.01
C PHE A 305 22.58 -5.02 20.46
N ALA A 306 22.69 -4.01 21.32
CA ALA A 306 22.66 -2.60 20.93
C ALA A 306 23.84 -2.22 20.04
N THR A 307 24.99 -2.85 20.21
CA THR A 307 26.16 -2.68 19.32
C THR A 307 25.92 -3.30 17.96
N ASN A 308 25.43 -4.55 17.92
CA ASN A 308 25.09 -5.25 16.68
C ASN A 308 24.00 -4.50 15.91
N SER A 309 22.98 -3.98 16.59
CA SER A 309 21.93 -3.16 16.00
C SER A 309 22.47 -1.91 15.29
N ARG A 310 23.36 -1.15 15.94
CA ARG A 310 24.00 0.04 15.34
C ARG A 310 24.89 -0.32 14.15
N ASN A 311 25.61 -1.43 14.23
CA ASN A 311 26.46 -1.91 13.14
C ASN A 311 25.63 -2.31 11.92
N LEU A 312 24.53 -3.04 12.15
CA LEU A 312 23.58 -3.43 11.12
C LEU A 312 22.92 -2.20 10.46
N GLU A 313 22.48 -1.21 11.25
CA GLU A 313 21.89 0.02 10.72
C GLU A 313 22.87 0.80 9.83
N LYS A 314 24.13 0.94 10.25
CA LYS A 314 25.17 1.61 9.44
C LYS A 314 25.53 0.82 8.18
N TYR A 315 25.58 -0.51 8.28
CA TYR A 315 25.93 -1.38 7.16
C TYR A 315 24.85 -1.37 6.07
N TYR A 316 23.60 -1.58 6.47
CA TYR A 316 22.46 -1.58 5.55
C TYR A 316 21.98 -0.18 5.20
N LYS A 317 22.50 0.85 5.87
CA LYS A 317 22.14 2.26 5.71
C LYS A 317 20.64 2.52 5.89
N ASP A 318 19.98 1.72 6.72
CA ASP A 318 18.52 1.76 6.91
C ASP A 318 18.15 1.18 8.27
N MET A 319 17.04 1.62 8.84
CA MET A 319 16.54 1.08 10.11
C MET A 319 16.24 -0.42 9.97
N GLN A 320 16.72 -1.19 10.94
CA GLN A 320 16.64 -2.64 10.92
C GLN A 320 15.59 -3.15 11.90
N ASP A 321 14.81 -4.14 11.46
CA ASP A 321 13.96 -5.02 12.26
C ASP A 321 14.71 -6.34 12.49
N MET A 322 15.00 -6.64 13.75
CA MET A 322 15.90 -7.70 14.19
C MET A 322 15.20 -8.65 15.16
N GLU A 323 15.43 -9.94 14.96
CA GLU A 323 15.04 -10.99 15.91
C GLU A 323 16.28 -11.56 16.60
N PHE A 324 16.22 -11.74 17.91
CA PHE A 324 17.33 -12.29 18.69
C PHE A 324 16.86 -13.30 19.74
N THR A 325 17.77 -14.19 20.14
CA THR A 325 17.60 -15.09 21.26
C THR A 325 18.86 -15.08 22.11
N ILE A 326 18.69 -15.10 23.42
CA ILE A 326 19.73 -15.28 24.41
C ILE A 326 19.55 -16.69 24.96
N GLU A 327 20.59 -17.52 24.84
CA GLU A 327 20.62 -18.88 25.41
C GLU A 327 21.80 -18.95 26.38
N ASN A 328 21.54 -19.18 27.66
CA ASN A 328 22.53 -19.26 28.74
C ASN A 328 23.54 -18.08 28.69
N ASN A 329 23.04 -16.83 28.71
CA ASN A 329 23.83 -15.59 28.58
C ASN A 329 24.70 -15.50 27.31
N LYS A 330 24.25 -16.08 26.19
CA LYS A 330 24.87 -15.89 24.89
C LYS A 330 23.86 -15.39 23.87
N LEU A 331 24.15 -14.23 23.27
CA LEU A 331 23.33 -13.61 22.25
C LEU A 331 23.45 -14.35 20.90
N TYR A 332 22.32 -14.52 20.24
CA TYR A 332 22.22 -15.01 18.87
C TYR A 332 21.30 -14.12 18.04
N MET A 333 21.76 -13.73 16.85
CA MET A 333 20.98 -12.97 15.87
C MET A 333 20.29 -13.95 14.92
N LEU A 334 18.96 -13.91 14.88
CA LEU A 334 18.13 -14.86 14.12
C LEU A 334 17.65 -14.29 12.78
N GLN A 335 17.48 -12.98 12.71
CA GLN A 335 16.99 -12.31 11.52
C GLN A 335 17.38 -10.83 11.57
N THR A 336 17.64 -10.26 10.40
CA THR A 336 17.61 -8.81 10.18
C THR A 336 16.92 -8.53 8.85
N ARG A 337 16.21 -7.42 8.77
CA ARG A 337 15.64 -6.87 7.53
C ARG A 337 15.41 -5.38 7.69
N SER A 338 15.27 -4.66 6.57
CA SER A 338 14.73 -3.30 6.59
C SER A 338 13.38 -3.27 7.32
N GLY A 339 13.30 -2.50 8.40
CA GLY A 339 12.12 -2.48 9.25
C GLY A 339 10.96 -1.75 8.59
N LYS A 340 9.78 -2.39 8.60
CA LYS A 340 8.53 -1.76 8.18
C LYS A 340 8.19 -0.65 9.17
N ARG A 341 7.77 0.50 8.64
CA ARG A 341 7.60 1.74 9.39
C ARG A 341 6.48 2.58 8.80
N THR A 342 5.97 3.50 9.60
CA THR A 342 4.97 4.47 9.19
C THR A 342 5.60 5.51 8.26
N ALA A 343 4.78 6.25 7.52
CA ALA A 343 5.28 7.32 6.66
C ALA A 343 6.02 8.42 7.45
N ASN A 344 5.52 8.78 8.64
CA ASN A 344 6.19 9.73 9.54
C ASN A 344 7.56 9.21 9.98
N ALA A 345 7.63 7.95 10.40
CA ALA A 345 8.89 7.33 10.77
C ALA A 345 9.85 7.23 9.58
N ALA A 346 9.37 6.94 8.37
CA ALA A 346 10.20 6.88 7.18
C ALA A 346 10.86 8.24 6.87
N LEU A 347 10.08 9.33 6.89
CA LEU A 347 10.59 10.69 6.69
C LEU A 347 11.62 11.06 7.75
N LYS A 348 11.27 10.86 9.03
CA LYS A 348 12.16 11.18 10.14
C LYS A 348 13.47 10.40 10.07
N ILE A 349 13.41 9.09 9.85
CA ILE A 349 14.60 8.23 9.76
C ILE A 349 15.48 8.66 8.60
N ALA A 350 14.91 8.95 7.43
CA ALA A 350 15.66 9.42 6.27
C ALA A 350 16.34 10.78 6.53
N CYS A 351 15.65 11.70 7.22
CA CYS A 351 16.21 12.99 7.63
C CYS A 351 17.33 12.84 8.66
N ASP A 352 17.10 12.07 9.73
CA ASP A 352 18.08 11.82 10.80
C ASP A 352 19.32 11.12 10.24
N MET A 353 19.18 10.09 9.40
CA MET A 353 20.32 9.36 8.82
C MET A 353 21.17 10.23 7.88
N TYR A 354 20.55 11.19 7.17
CA TYR A 354 21.29 12.18 6.39
C TYR A 354 22.07 13.15 7.30
N GLU A 355 21.45 13.62 8.38
CA GLU A 355 22.12 14.51 9.36
C GLU A 355 23.26 13.79 10.09
N GLU A 356 23.12 12.49 10.34
CA GLU A 356 24.15 11.62 10.91
C GLU A 356 25.26 11.27 9.90
N GLY A 357 25.10 11.62 8.62
CA GLY A 357 26.08 11.34 7.56
C GLY A 357 26.14 9.87 7.12
N ILE A 358 25.09 9.08 7.40
CA ILE A 358 25.00 7.66 7.02
C ILE A 358 24.58 7.52 5.55
N ILE A 359 23.68 8.38 5.10
CA ILE A 359 23.11 8.36 3.74
C ILE A 359 23.20 9.72 3.04
N THR A 360 23.23 9.71 1.70
CA THR A 360 23.09 10.93 0.89
C THR A 360 21.61 11.32 0.72
N LYS A 361 21.34 12.52 0.18
CA LYS A 361 19.96 12.94 -0.15
C LYS A 361 19.31 12.00 -1.17
N GLU A 362 20.08 11.54 -2.16
CA GLU A 362 19.61 10.58 -3.16
C GLU A 362 19.25 9.25 -2.50
N GLU A 363 20.09 8.75 -1.60
CA GLU A 363 19.80 7.52 -0.84
C GLU A 363 18.55 7.68 0.03
N ALA A 364 18.41 8.82 0.73
CA ALA A 364 17.24 9.15 1.54
C ALA A 364 15.95 9.15 0.71
N LEU A 365 15.93 9.81 -0.45
CA LEU A 365 14.77 9.83 -1.33
C LEU A 365 14.43 8.44 -1.88
N MET A 366 15.43 7.62 -2.18
CA MET A 366 15.25 6.27 -2.74
C MET A 366 14.75 5.23 -1.73
N GLN A 367 14.88 5.50 -0.43
CA GLN A 367 14.38 4.63 0.63
C GLN A 367 12.88 4.82 0.92
N LEU A 368 12.32 5.96 0.52
CA LEU A 368 10.92 6.28 0.75
C LEU A 368 10.03 5.62 -0.31
N ASP A 369 8.92 5.04 0.13
CA ASP A 369 7.86 4.59 -0.79
C ASP A 369 6.88 5.76 -1.03
N PRO A 370 6.76 6.28 -2.27
CA PRO A 370 5.85 7.39 -2.54
C PRO A 370 4.39 7.08 -2.18
N LYS A 371 3.95 5.82 -2.28
CA LYS A 371 2.57 5.45 -1.91
C LYS A 371 2.29 5.65 -0.43
N GLN A 372 3.30 5.51 0.43
CA GLN A 372 3.14 5.74 1.87
C GLN A 372 2.87 7.20 2.22
N LEU A 373 3.23 8.16 1.37
CA LEU A 373 2.93 9.57 1.62
C LEU A 373 1.43 9.86 1.64
N ASP A 374 0.60 9.05 0.96
CA ASP A 374 -0.86 9.19 1.00
C ASP A 374 -1.39 9.07 2.44
N ASN A 375 -0.76 8.22 3.25
CA ASN A 375 -1.12 8.02 4.65
C ASN A 375 -0.89 9.28 5.51
N LEU A 376 0.06 10.13 5.14
CA LEU A 376 0.30 11.41 5.83
C LEU A 376 -0.76 12.46 5.53
N LEU A 377 -1.51 12.24 4.45
CA LEU A 377 -2.55 13.12 3.97
C LEU A 377 -3.93 12.69 4.47
N HIS A 378 -4.03 11.51 5.09
CA HIS A 378 -5.27 11.06 5.71
C HIS A 378 -5.68 11.97 6.86
N PRO A 379 -7.00 12.20 7.03
CA PRO A 379 -7.51 13.05 8.11
C PRO A 379 -7.08 12.55 9.49
N THR A 380 -6.79 13.50 10.39
CA THR A 380 -6.53 13.25 11.82
C THR A 380 -7.75 13.69 12.64
N PHE A 381 -7.97 13.20 13.86
CA PHE A 381 -9.11 13.69 14.65
C PHE A 381 -9.03 15.20 14.88
N ASP A 382 -10.19 15.88 14.86
CA ASP A 382 -10.28 17.28 15.24
C ASP A 382 -9.83 17.43 16.71
N PRO A 383 -8.74 18.17 17.00
CA PRO A 383 -8.25 18.34 18.36
C PRO A 383 -9.26 18.95 19.32
N LYS A 384 -10.26 19.71 18.83
CA LYS A 384 -11.35 20.24 19.66
C LYS A 384 -12.34 19.15 20.01
N ALA A 385 -12.84 18.40 19.02
CA ALA A 385 -13.77 17.31 19.25
C ALA A 385 -13.15 16.22 20.13
N LEU A 386 -11.88 15.86 19.86
CA LEU A 386 -11.15 14.85 20.63
C LEU A 386 -10.97 15.22 22.11
N LYS A 387 -10.92 16.51 22.45
CA LYS A 387 -10.81 16.98 23.85
C LYS A 387 -12.12 16.89 24.63
N GLU A 388 -13.25 16.94 23.93
CA GLU A 388 -14.58 16.85 24.54
C GLU A 388 -14.98 15.39 24.79
N GLU A 389 -14.42 14.47 24.01
CA GLU A 389 -14.63 13.03 24.14
C GLU A 389 -13.70 12.40 25.18
N LYS A 390 -14.25 11.49 25.99
CA LYS A 390 -13.46 10.71 26.95
C LYS A 390 -13.19 9.32 26.38
N PRO A 391 -11.92 8.86 26.38
CA PRO A 391 -11.63 7.50 25.94
C PRO A 391 -12.28 6.50 26.91
N ILE A 392 -12.93 5.49 26.36
CA ILE A 392 -13.57 4.41 27.15
C ILE A 392 -12.55 3.38 27.63
N SER A 393 -11.44 3.23 26.93
CA SER A 393 -10.28 2.43 27.33
C SER A 393 -9.07 2.81 26.48
N LYS A 394 -7.94 2.18 26.75
CA LYS A 394 -6.66 2.40 26.08
C LYS A 394 -5.95 1.06 25.87
N GLY A 395 -5.57 0.80 24.62
CA GLY A 395 -4.64 -0.26 24.25
C GLY A 395 -3.25 0.29 23.90
N LEU A 396 -2.47 -0.53 23.20
CA LEU A 396 -1.17 -0.17 22.64
C LEU A 396 -1.35 0.56 21.30
N PRO A 397 -0.67 1.70 21.07
CA PRO A 397 -0.72 2.47 19.83
C PRO A 397 0.07 1.78 18.69
N ALA A 398 -0.46 0.65 18.21
CA ALA A 398 0.24 -0.26 17.32
C ALA A 398 0.54 0.33 15.93
N SER A 399 -0.41 1.05 15.35
CA SER A 399 -0.24 1.76 14.07
C SER A 399 -0.99 3.09 14.12
N PRO A 400 -0.31 4.22 13.84
CA PRO A 400 -0.90 5.55 13.97
C PRO A 400 -2.04 5.77 12.97
N GLY A 401 -2.92 6.70 13.31
CA GLY A 401 -4.06 7.09 12.47
C GLY A 401 -5.30 7.40 13.29
N ALA A 402 -6.24 8.10 12.68
CA ALA A 402 -7.57 8.35 13.22
C ALA A 402 -8.58 7.55 12.39
N ALA A 403 -9.24 6.58 13.01
CA ALA A 403 -10.22 5.75 12.34
C ALA A 403 -11.57 5.82 13.04
N GLY A 404 -12.63 6.02 12.26
CA GLY A 404 -14.00 5.93 12.72
C GLY A 404 -14.78 5.00 11.80
N GLY A 405 -15.51 4.05 12.38
CA GLY A 405 -16.35 3.13 11.60
C GLY A 405 -17.24 2.26 12.46
N ARG A 406 -18.09 1.49 11.79
CA ARG A 406 -18.96 0.48 12.38
C ARG A 406 -18.18 -0.78 12.73
N VAL A 407 -18.44 -1.35 13.90
CA VAL A 407 -17.78 -2.55 14.39
C VAL A 407 -18.24 -3.80 13.63
N VAL A 408 -17.29 -4.63 13.23
CA VAL A 408 -17.49 -6.01 12.75
C VAL A 408 -16.49 -6.96 13.43
N PHE A 409 -16.84 -8.25 13.53
CA PHE A 409 -16.09 -9.23 14.34
C PHE A 409 -15.31 -10.28 13.54
N ASN A 410 -15.44 -10.28 12.21
CA ASN A 410 -14.70 -11.18 11.33
C ASN A 410 -14.38 -10.51 9.98
N ALA A 411 -13.39 -11.06 9.28
CA ALA A 411 -12.91 -10.49 8.03
C ALA A 411 -13.93 -10.55 6.87
N ALA A 412 -14.77 -11.58 6.82
CA ALA A 412 -15.78 -11.73 5.76
C ALA A 412 -16.84 -10.63 5.83
N ASP A 413 -17.32 -10.31 7.04
CA ASP A 413 -18.26 -9.21 7.27
C ASP A 413 -17.63 -7.86 6.90
N ALA A 414 -16.34 -7.66 7.20
CA ALA A 414 -15.62 -6.44 6.80
C ALA A 414 -15.61 -6.26 5.26
N VAL A 415 -15.41 -7.33 4.51
CA VAL A 415 -15.45 -7.29 3.03
C VAL A 415 -16.85 -6.99 2.52
N GLU A 416 -17.86 -7.68 3.05
CA GLU A 416 -19.24 -7.51 2.62
C GLU A 416 -19.75 -6.09 2.89
N TRP A 417 -19.47 -5.55 4.08
CA TRP A 417 -19.93 -4.23 4.46
C TRP A 417 -19.21 -3.13 3.69
N LYS A 418 -17.94 -3.35 3.30
CA LYS A 418 -17.20 -2.40 2.48
C LYS A 418 -17.80 -2.30 1.08
N LYS A 419 -18.27 -3.42 0.51
CA LYS A 419 -19.02 -3.44 -0.76
C LYS A 419 -20.32 -2.64 -0.70
N ARG A 420 -20.90 -2.45 0.49
CA ARG A 420 -22.08 -1.59 0.72
C ARG A 420 -21.72 -0.10 0.93
N GLY A 421 -20.43 0.24 0.92
CA GLY A 421 -19.95 1.61 1.11
C GLY A 421 -19.79 2.05 2.58
N GLU A 422 -19.87 1.13 3.54
CA GLU A 422 -19.76 1.45 4.97
C GLU A 422 -18.29 1.63 5.42
N LYS A 423 -18.08 2.48 6.43
CA LYS A 423 -16.80 2.59 7.16
C LYS A 423 -16.77 1.54 8.27
N ILE A 424 -15.67 0.83 8.42
CA ILE A 424 -15.62 -0.39 9.24
C ILE A 424 -14.44 -0.35 10.21
N ILE A 425 -14.65 -0.85 11.44
CA ILE A 425 -13.62 -1.17 12.40
C ILE A 425 -13.65 -2.68 12.65
N LEU A 426 -12.56 -3.37 12.34
CA LEU A 426 -12.43 -4.81 12.59
C LEU A 426 -11.97 -5.04 14.02
N VAL A 427 -12.79 -5.73 14.81
CA VAL A 427 -12.50 -6.05 16.22
C VAL A 427 -12.30 -7.57 16.34
N ARG A 428 -11.13 -8.00 16.83
CA ARG A 428 -10.76 -9.42 16.95
C ARG A 428 -10.12 -9.71 18.30
N LEU A 429 -10.17 -10.96 18.78
CA LEU A 429 -9.33 -11.39 19.91
C LEU A 429 -7.85 -11.16 19.58
N GLU A 430 -7.43 -11.71 18.44
CA GLU A 430 -6.15 -11.51 17.76
C GLU A 430 -6.39 -11.67 16.26
N THR A 431 -5.55 -11.06 15.42
CA THR A 431 -5.64 -11.26 13.95
C THR A 431 -4.72 -12.39 13.52
N SER A 432 -5.17 -13.17 12.54
CA SER A 432 -4.33 -14.16 11.87
C SER A 432 -4.06 -13.77 10.41
N PRO A 433 -3.19 -14.51 9.69
CA PRO A 433 -3.00 -14.33 8.26
C PRO A 433 -4.27 -14.54 7.41
N GLU A 434 -5.30 -15.22 7.94
CA GLU A 434 -6.60 -15.35 7.27
C GLU A 434 -7.39 -14.04 7.24
N ASP A 435 -7.12 -13.12 8.17
CA ASP A 435 -7.91 -11.88 8.33
C ASP A 435 -7.49 -10.76 7.36
N ILE A 436 -6.45 -10.97 6.54
CA ILE A 436 -5.75 -9.90 5.81
C ILE A 436 -6.63 -9.09 4.86
N GLU A 437 -7.58 -9.77 4.20
CA GLU A 437 -8.53 -9.12 3.30
C GLU A 437 -9.47 -8.20 4.09
N GLY A 438 -9.99 -8.65 5.23
CA GLY A 438 -10.84 -7.84 6.11
C GLY A 438 -10.08 -6.69 6.77
N MET A 439 -8.82 -6.91 7.14
CA MET A 439 -7.93 -5.86 7.67
C MET A 439 -7.78 -4.73 6.65
N HIS A 440 -7.52 -5.05 5.38
CA HIS A 440 -7.37 -4.07 4.31
C HIS A 440 -8.65 -3.28 4.02
N MET A 441 -9.82 -3.89 4.18
CA MET A 441 -11.11 -3.21 3.96
C MET A 441 -11.53 -2.27 5.10
N SER A 442 -10.88 -2.39 6.27
CA SER A 442 -11.24 -1.67 7.48
C SER A 442 -10.55 -0.30 7.56
N GLN A 443 -11.23 0.68 8.20
CA GLN A 443 -10.62 1.98 8.55
C GLN A 443 -9.65 1.85 9.72
N GLY A 444 -9.91 0.90 10.62
CA GLY A 444 -9.06 0.64 11.77
C GLY A 444 -9.25 -0.77 12.32
N ILE A 445 -8.30 -1.19 13.14
CA ILE A 445 -8.23 -2.53 13.74
C ILE A 445 -8.09 -2.39 15.25
N LEU A 446 -8.88 -3.16 15.99
CA LEU A 446 -8.82 -3.26 17.44
C LEU A 446 -8.63 -4.71 17.85
N THR A 447 -7.57 -5.02 18.60
CA THR A 447 -7.36 -6.37 19.15
C THR A 447 -7.35 -6.38 20.67
N VAL A 448 -7.87 -7.48 21.24
CA VAL A 448 -7.85 -7.72 22.69
C VAL A 448 -6.46 -8.12 23.16
N ARG A 449 -5.77 -8.97 22.37
CA ARG A 449 -4.43 -9.49 22.64
C ARG A 449 -3.42 -8.97 21.61
N GLY A 450 -2.14 -9.15 21.93
CA GLY A 450 -1.00 -8.82 21.05
C GLY A 450 -0.28 -7.51 21.42
N GLY A 451 1.05 -7.53 21.29
CA GLY A 451 1.94 -6.39 21.55
C GLY A 451 2.15 -5.48 20.34
N MET A 452 3.12 -4.56 20.46
CA MET A 452 3.53 -3.67 19.35
C MET A 452 4.14 -4.44 18.17
N THR A 453 4.56 -5.68 18.41
CA THR A 453 5.14 -6.60 17.42
C THR A 453 4.18 -7.69 16.93
N SER A 454 2.91 -7.66 17.38
CA SER A 454 1.88 -8.63 16.97
C SER A 454 1.56 -8.59 15.48
N HIS A 455 0.91 -9.64 14.97
CA HIS A 455 0.47 -9.73 13.58
C HIS A 455 -0.34 -8.50 13.14
N ALA A 456 -1.34 -8.12 13.94
CA ALA A 456 -2.18 -6.95 13.70
C ALA A 456 -1.34 -5.67 13.56
N ALA A 457 -0.42 -5.47 14.49
CA ALA A 457 0.43 -4.28 14.55
C ALA A 457 1.36 -4.17 13.33
N VAL A 458 2.04 -5.26 12.96
CA VAL A 458 2.99 -5.29 11.84
C VAL A 458 2.28 -5.08 10.50
N VAL A 459 1.16 -5.77 10.28
CA VAL A 459 0.41 -5.69 9.02
C VAL A 459 -0.27 -4.32 8.89
N ALA A 460 -0.92 -3.82 9.95
CA ALA A 460 -1.56 -2.50 9.93
C ALA A 460 -0.57 -1.38 9.63
N ARG A 461 0.64 -1.40 10.23
CA ARG A 461 1.70 -0.44 9.91
C ARG A 461 2.14 -0.53 8.45
N GLY A 462 2.25 -1.74 7.92
CA GLY A 462 2.59 -1.97 6.51
C GLY A 462 1.54 -1.40 5.55
N MET A 463 0.26 -1.48 5.93
CA MET A 463 -0.88 -0.97 5.15
C MET A 463 -1.20 0.51 5.42
N GLY A 464 -0.66 1.11 6.49
CA GLY A 464 -1.01 2.47 6.91
C GLY A 464 -2.38 2.58 7.60
N ILE A 465 -2.92 1.47 8.12
CA ILE A 465 -4.22 1.41 8.77
C ILE A 465 -4.07 1.69 10.27
N CYS A 466 -4.99 2.45 10.85
CA CYS A 466 -5.03 2.71 12.29
C CYS A 466 -5.17 1.40 13.07
N CYS A 467 -4.33 1.15 14.07
CA CYS A 467 -4.42 -0.07 14.88
C CYS A 467 -4.16 0.22 16.36
N VAL A 468 -5.09 -0.26 17.19
CA VAL A 468 -4.96 -0.31 18.65
C VAL A 468 -4.92 -1.79 19.05
N ALA A 469 -3.79 -2.25 19.58
CA ALA A 469 -3.60 -3.66 19.93
C ALA A 469 -3.58 -3.89 21.44
N GLY A 470 -3.84 -5.12 21.88
CA GLY A 470 -3.64 -5.51 23.29
C GLY A 470 -4.57 -4.80 24.29
N CYS A 471 -5.81 -4.50 23.90
CA CYS A 471 -6.80 -3.93 24.81
C CYS A 471 -7.43 -5.04 25.68
N GLY A 472 -6.70 -5.48 26.70
CA GLY A 472 -7.10 -6.57 27.60
C GLY A 472 -8.36 -6.31 28.42
N ASP A 473 -8.82 -5.06 28.52
CA ASP A 473 -10.08 -4.67 29.17
C ASP A 473 -11.33 -5.17 28.40
N ILE A 474 -11.16 -5.60 27.15
CA ILE A 474 -12.25 -6.08 26.31
C ILE A 474 -12.60 -7.51 26.70
N ASN A 475 -13.87 -7.72 27.09
CA ASN A 475 -14.46 -9.05 27.18
C ASN A 475 -15.26 -9.35 25.90
N MET A 476 -14.72 -10.27 25.10
CA MET A 476 -15.16 -10.55 23.73
C MET A 476 -16.21 -11.66 23.68
N HIS A 477 -17.30 -11.42 22.95
CA HIS A 477 -18.36 -12.39 22.66
C HIS A 477 -18.55 -12.53 21.14
N GLU A 478 -17.56 -13.15 20.45
CA GLU A 478 -17.50 -13.20 18.98
C GLU A 478 -18.72 -13.90 18.35
N LYS A 479 -19.23 -14.97 18.98
CA LYS A 479 -20.39 -15.72 18.45
C LYS A 479 -21.67 -14.91 18.49
N GLU A 480 -21.83 -14.12 19.55
CA GLU A 480 -22.97 -13.24 19.77
C GLU A 480 -22.77 -11.85 19.14
N LYS A 481 -21.61 -11.60 18.51
CA LYS A 481 -21.25 -10.36 17.80
C LYS A 481 -21.36 -9.10 18.66
N TYR A 482 -20.82 -9.16 19.87
CA TYR A 482 -20.63 -7.99 20.72
C TYR A 482 -19.36 -8.11 21.58
N PHE A 483 -18.92 -6.99 22.14
CA PHE A 483 -17.93 -7.00 23.22
C PHE A 483 -18.36 -6.05 24.33
N THR A 484 -17.80 -6.25 25.53
CA THR A 484 -17.95 -5.31 26.63
C THR A 484 -16.61 -4.68 27.00
N LEU A 485 -16.63 -3.38 27.27
CA LEU A 485 -15.44 -2.58 27.57
C LEU A 485 -15.79 -1.52 28.61
N ASN A 486 -15.24 -1.67 29.81
CA ASN A 486 -15.44 -0.75 30.94
C ASN A 486 -16.93 -0.42 31.20
N GLY A 487 -17.79 -1.43 31.18
CA GLY A 487 -19.23 -1.32 31.44
C GLY A 487 -20.08 -0.93 30.22
N ASN A 488 -19.48 -0.65 29.07
CA ASN A 488 -20.20 -0.40 27.82
C ASN A 488 -20.32 -1.69 27.00
N THR A 489 -21.47 -1.90 26.35
CA THR A 489 -21.67 -2.99 25.38
C THR A 489 -21.68 -2.41 23.98
N VAL A 490 -20.76 -2.87 23.13
CA VAL A 490 -20.64 -2.47 21.73
C VAL A 490 -20.98 -3.66 20.85
N LYS A 491 -22.00 -3.51 20.00
CA LYS A 491 -22.52 -4.55 19.12
C LYS A 491 -22.05 -4.34 17.69
N GLU A 492 -22.21 -5.38 16.86
CA GLU A 492 -21.98 -5.25 15.43
C GLU A 492 -22.83 -4.12 14.84
N GLY A 493 -22.19 -3.25 14.05
CA GLY A 493 -22.83 -2.08 13.46
C GLY A 493 -22.77 -0.81 14.28
N ASP A 494 -22.45 -0.90 15.58
CA ASP A 494 -22.21 0.28 16.42
C ASP A 494 -20.93 0.99 15.98
N PHE A 495 -20.94 2.31 16.08
CA PHE A 495 -19.83 3.14 15.64
C PHE A 495 -18.83 3.37 16.77
N ILE A 496 -17.55 3.15 16.50
CA ILE A 496 -16.46 3.49 17.41
C ILE A 496 -15.36 4.26 16.66
N SER A 497 -14.58 5.00 17.44
CA SER A 497 -13.41 5.71 16.93
C SER A 497 -12.14 5.24 17.64
N LEU A 498 -11.07 5.04 16.87
CA LEU A 498 -9.76 4.58 17.33
C LEU A 498 -8.71 5.64 17.03
N ASP A 499 -7.92 5.98 18.04
CA ASP A 499 -6.70 6.76 17.89
C ASP A 499 -5.50 5.83 18.01
N GLY A 500 -4.98 5.41 16.86
CA GLY A 500 -3.83 4.51 16.77
C GLY A 500 -2.51 5.16 17.17
N SER A 501 -2.46 6.48 17.34
CA SER A 501 -1.28 7.22 17.81
C SER A 501 -1.17 7.25 19.33
N THR A 502 -2.31 7.31 20.03
CA THR A 502 -2.35 7.31 21.50
C THR A 502 -2.74 5.97 22.10
N GLY A 503 -3.38 5.09 21.31
CA GLY A 503 -3.96 3.82 21.75
C GLY A 503 -5.36 3.97 22.33
N ASN A 504 -5.97 5.17 22.25
CA ASN A 504 -7.26 5.45 22.85
C ASN A 504 -8.42 4.93 22.01
N ILE A 505 -9.47 4.47 22.69
CA ILE A 505 -10.71 3.97 22.09
C ILE A 505 -11.87 4.85 22.55
N TYR A 506 -12.73 5.27 21.63
CA TYR A 506 -13.86 6.18 21.89
C TYR A 506 -15.16 5.59 21.34
N LEU A 507 -16.28 5.90 22.00
CA LEU A 507 -17.61 5.59 21.47
C LEU A 507 -18.03 6.63 20.44
N GLY A 508 -18.74 6.21 19.40
CA GLY A 508 -19.28 7.10 18.38
C GLY A 508 -18.25 7.56 17.34
N GLU A 509 -18.70 8.47 16.47
CA GLU A 509 -17.89 9.06 15.40
C GLU A 509 -17.24 10.36 15.88
N ILE A 510 -15.91 10.40 15.89
CA ILE A 510 -15.17 11.64 16.14
C ILE A 510 -14.85 12.30 14.79
N PRO A 511 -15.20 13.59 14.59
CA PRO A 511 -14.85 14.34 13.38
C PRO A 511 -13.34 14.38 13.13
N THR A 512 -12.96 14.43 11.85
CA THR A 512 -11.56 14.54 11.44
C THR A 512 -11.28 15.87 10.71
N VAL A 513 -10.04 16.33 10.80
CA VAL A 513 -9.47 17.49 10.10
C VAL A 513 -8.33 17.06 9.19
N ALA A 514 -8.08 17.84 8.14
CA ALA A 514 -6.95 17.60 7.24
C ALA A 514 -5.63 17.62 8.02
N ALA A 515 -4.74 16.67 7.71
CA ALA A 515 -3.44 16.59 8.35
C ALA A 515 -2.61 17.86 8.10
N THR A 516 -2.00 18.39 9.16
CA THR A 516 -0.97 19.43 9.04
C THR A 516 0.37 18.80 8.71
N ILE A 517 1.00 19.30 7.65
CA ILE A 517 2.28 18.80 7.18
C ILE A 517 3.35 19.86 7.43
N SER A 518 4.38 19.52 8.21
CA SER A 518 5.50 20.41 8.54
C SER A 518 6.72 19.60 8.98
N GLY A 519 7.93 20.18 8.93
CA GLY A 519 9.15 19.55 9.43
C GLY A 519 9.79 18.62 8.40
N ASP A 520 10.01 17.36 8.75
CA ASP A 520 10.76 16.38 7.93
C ASP A 520 10.14 16.18 6.54
N PHE A 521 8.81 16.24 6.43
CA PHE A 521 8.14 16.18 5.12
C PHE A 521 8.58 17.31 4.20
N GLU A 522 8.59 18.55 4.68
CA GLU A 522 8.97 19.71 3.88
C GLU A 522 10.44 19.59 3.45
N LYS A 523 11.30 19.11 4.34
CA LYS A 523 12.71 18.84 4.06
C LYS A 523 12.90 17.81 2.95
N ILE A 524 12.21 16.66 3.02
CA ILE A 524 12.23 15.63 1.97
C ILE A 524 11.67 16.17 0.66
N MET A 525 10.56 16.90 0.70
CA MET A 525 9.94 17.48 -0.50
C MET A 525 10.87 18.51 -1.17
N ASN A 526 11.59 19.32 -0.39
CA ASN A 526 12.61 20.22 -0.91
C ASN A 526 13.76 19.45 -1.55
N TRP A 527 14.22 18.35 -0.95
CA TRP A 527 15.22 17.49 -1.59
C TRP A 527 14.69 16.88 -2.89
N ALA A 528 13.44 16.41 -2.92
CA ALA A 528 12.84 15.86 -4.13
C ALA A 528 12.83 16.90 -5.27
N ASP A 529 12.49 18.16 -4.95
CA ASP A 529 12.53 19.27 -5.92
C ASP A 529 13.93 19.58 -6.44
N GLU A 530 14.99 19.41 -5.64
CA GLU A 530 16.37 19.58 -6.09
C GLU A 530 16.78 18.57 -7.18
N PHE A 531 16.19 17.36 -7.18
CA PHE A 531 16.56 16.28 -8.10
C PHE A 531 15.62 16.09 -9.29
N ARG A 532 14.31 16.33 -9.11
CA ARG A 532 13.34 16.08 -10.19
C ARG A 532 13.55 17.04 -11.35
N THR A 533 13.26 16.56 -12.56
CA THR A 533 13.23 17.41 -13.76
C THR A 533 11.82 17.56 -14.33
N LEU A 534 10.91 16.61 -14.01
CA LEU A 534 9.51 16.75 -14.36
C LEU A 534 8.89 17.85 -13.51
N GLY A 535 8.16 18.75 -14.16
CA GLY A 535 7.23 19.63 -13.46
C GLY A 535 6.11 18.82 -12.81
N VAL A 536 5.59 19.30 -11.68
CA VAL A 536 4.41 18.69 -11.04
C VAL A 536 3.32 19.73 -10.91
N GLN A 537 2.27 19.55 -11.68
CA GLN A 537 1.08 20.41 -11.68
C GLN A 537 -0.10 19.69 -11.02
N ALA A 538 -1.21 20.40 -10.85
CA ALA A 538 -2.42 19.84 -10.27
C ALA A 538 -3.60 19.83 -11.23
N ASN A 539 -4.47 18.83 -11.06
CA ASN A 539 -5.81 18.81 -11.60
C ASN A 539 -6.72 19.46 -10.55
N ALA A 540 -7.10 20.71 -10.75
CA ALA A 540 -7.91 21.48 -9.80
C ALA A 540 -8.89 22.38 -10.55
N ASP A 541 -10.15 22.29 -10.14
CA ASP A 541 -11.26 22.96 -10.82
C ASP A 541 -11.82 24.12 -9.99
N SER A 542 -11.37 24.25 -8.74
CA SER A 542 -11.81 25.29 -7.78
C SER A 542 -10.63 26.05 -7.16
N PRO A 543 -10.84 27.30 -6.70
CA PRO A 543 -9.81 28.06 -5.98
C PRO A 543 -9.31 27.36 -4.71
N ARG A 544 -10.21 26.64 -4.03
CA ARG A 544 -9.86 25.84 -2.83
C ARG A 544 -8.87 24.73 -3.16
N ASP A 545 -9.15 23.97 -4.22
CA ASP A 545 -8.30 22.86 -4.64
C ASP A 545 -6.95 23.36 -5.18
N ALA A 546 -6.96 24.47 -5.91
CA ALA A 546 -5.74 25.13 -6.38
C ALA A 546 -4.88 25.60 -5.20
N ALA A 547 -5.48 26.25 -4.18
CA ALA A 547 -4.75 26.67 -2.98
C ALA A 547 -4.16 25.47 -2.21
N GLN A 548 -4.89 24.36 -2.15
CA GLN A 548 -4.40 23.13 -1.53
C GLN A 548 -3.24 22.52 -2.33
N ALA A 549 -3.32 22.50 -3.66
CA ALA A 549 -2.26 22.02 -4.53
C ALA A 549 -0.97 22.84 -4.38
N LEU A 550 -1.09 24.18 -4.30
CA LEU A 550 0.06 25.07 -4.07
C LEU A 550 0.75 24.79 -2.73
N LYS A 551 -0.01 24.54 -1.66
CA LYS A 551 0.56 24.13 -0.36
C LYS A 551 1.37 22.83 -0.43
N PHE A 552 1.02 21.96 -1.37
CA PHE A 552 1.75 20.71 -1.64
C PHE A 552 2.85 20.85 -2.70
N GLY A 553 3.12 22.06 -3.19
CA GLY A 553 4.19 22.37 -4.12
C GLY A 553 3.84 22.15 -5.59
N ALA A 554 2.56 22.24 -5.96
CA ALA A 554 2.18 22.25 -7.37
C ALA A 554 2.71 23.51 -8.08
N GLU A 555 3.23 23.34 -9.29
CA GLU A 555 3.87 24.38 -10.11
C GLU A 555 2.94 24.96 -11.18
N GLY A 556 1.63 24.74 -11.03
CA GLY A 556 0.62 25.10 -12.02
C GLY A 556 -0.60 24.20 -11.93
N ILE A 557 -1.61 24.52 -12.74
CA ILE A 557 -2.75 23.64 -12.99
C ILE A 557 -2.60 23.05 -14.39
N GLY A 558 -2.46 21.73 -14.50
CA GLY A 558 -2.35 21.04 -15.80
C GLY A 558 -3.70 20.57 -16.34
N LEU A 559 -4.76 20.65 -15.52
CA LEU A 559 -6.13 20.42 -15.93
C LEU A 559 -7.12 21.12 -14.98
N CYS A 560 -7.80 22.14 -15.49
CA CYS A 560 -9.02 22.69 -14.92
C CYS A 560 -10.19 22.29 -15.83
N ARG A 561 -11.10 21.47 -15.29
CA ARG A 561 -12.31 20.99 -15.96
C ARG A 561 -13.41 22.03 -15.83
N THR A 562 -13.84 22.59 -16.96
CA THR A 562 -14.85 23.66 -16.95
C THR A 562 -16.24 23.16 -16.59
N GLU A 563 -16.46 21.86 -16.63
CA GLU A 563 -17.81 21.28 -16.53
C GLU A 563 -18.29 21.20 -15.09
N HIS A 564 -17.34 21.01 -14.18
CA HIS A 564 -17.56 21.10 -12.75
C HIS A 564 -18.04 22.49 -12.33
N MET A 565 -17.70 23.54 -13.09
CA MET A 565 -18.15 24.91 -12.84
C MET A 565 -19.64 25.12 -13.19
N PHE A 566 -20.29 24.16 -13.84
CA PHE A 566 -21.68 24.29 -14.29
C PHE A 566 -22.69 23.51 -13.44
N PHE A 567 -22.25 22.61 -12.55
CA PHE A 567 -23.15 21.73 -11.80
C PHE A 567 -23.83 22.37 -10.57
N GLU A 568 -23.42 23.57 -10.15
CA GLU A 568 -24.14 24.29 -9.10
C GLU A 568 -25.57 24.66 -9.55
N ALA A 569 -26.54 24.58 -8.62
CA ALA A 569 -27.97 24.67 -8.90
C ALA A 569 -28.39 25.92 -9.68
N ASP A 570 -27.71 27.05 -9.45
CA ASP A 570 -28.02 28.33 -10.10
C ASP A 570 -27.45 28.41 -11.53
N ARG A 571 -26.41 27.62 -11.83
CA ARG A 571 -25.62 27.65 -13.06
C ARG A 571 -26.11 26.62 -14.09
N ILE A 572 -26.52 25.46 -13.60
CA ILE A 572 -27.01 24.36 -14.44
C ILE A 572 -28.23 24.76 -15.27
N LYS A 573 -29.04 25.70 -14.76
CA LYS A 573 -30.18 26.26 -15.49
C LYS A 573 -29.77 26.93 -16.81
N ALA A 574 -28.76 27.78 -16.78
CA ALA A 574 -28.30 28.49 -17.98
C ALA A 574 -27.70 27.52 -19.02
N VAL A 575 -27.02 26.46 -18.55
CA VAL A 575 -26.55 25.38 -19.42
C VAL A 575 -27.71 24.61 -20.04
N ARG A 576 -28.76 24.30 -19.27
CA ARG A 576 -29.97 23.64 -19.78
C ARG A 576 -30.70 24.50 -20.81
N GLU A 577 -30.80 25.81 -20.58
CA GLU A 577 -31.32 26.77 -21.57
C GLU A 577 -30.48 26.77 -22.87
N MET A 578 -29.15 26.70 -22.77
CA MET A 578 -28.25 26.59 -23.91
C MET A 578 -28.48 25.29 -24.70
N ILE A 579 -28.72 24.17 -24.00
CA ILE A 579 -28.93 22.85 -24.62
C ILE A 579 -30.23 22.80 -25.41
N VAL A 580 -31.32 23.36 -24.88
CA VAL A 580 -32.64 23.36 -25.55
C VAL A 580 -32.79 24.44 -26.63
N ALA A 581 -31.78 25.31 -26.81
CA ALA A 581 -31.82 26.40 -27.77
C ALA A 581 -31.89 25.90 -29.22
N LYS A 582 -32.86 26.40 -29.98
CA LYS A 582 -33.10 26.02 -31.40
C LYS A 582 -32.38 26.94 -32.39
N THR A 583 -31.94 28.12 -31.95
CA THR A 583 -31.18 29.08 -32.79
C THR A 583 -29.89 29.52 -32.11
N ILE A 584 -28.96 30.04 -32.90
CA ILE A 584 -27.69 30.58 -32.40
C ILE A 584 -27.97 31.75 -31.44
N GLU A 585 -28.91 32.64 -31.75
CA GLU A 585 -29.24 33.78 -30.89
C GLU A 585 -29.77 33.35 -29.52
N GLN A 586 -30.60 32.30 -29.48
CA GLN A 586 -31.08 31.73 -28.22
C GLN A 586 -29.92 31.14 -27.41
N ARG A 587 -29.01 30.41 -28.08
CA ARG A 587 -27.85 29.80 -27.44
C ARG A 587 -26.88 30.86 -26.91
N THR A 588 -26.58 31.89 -27.69
CA THR A 588 -25.75 33.02 -27.26
C THR A 588 -26.35 33.72 -26.04
N LYS A 589 -27.68 33.94 -26.02
CA LYS A 589 -28.35 34.55 -24.85
C LYS A 589 -28.23 33.70 -23.58
N ALA A 590 -28.26 32.37 -23.70
CA ALA A 590 -28.03 31.47 -22.58
C ALA A 590 -26.56 31.49 -22.14
N LEU A 591 -25.63 31.47 -23.10
CA LEU A 591 -24.18 31.59 -22.88
C LEU A 591 -23.79 32.91 -22.20
N ASP A 592 -24.45 34.02 -22.53
CA ASP A 592 -24.24 35.33 -21.88
C ASP A 592 -24.59 35.32 -20.38
N LYS A 593 -25.48 34.42 -19.95
CA LYS A 593 -25.78 34.21 -18.51
C LYS A 593 -24.68 33.41 -17.81
N ILE A 594 -24.00 32.51 -18.53
CA ILE A 594 -22.92 31.66 -18.01
C ILE A 594 -21.62 32.47 -17.88
N LEU A 595 -21.34 33.33 -18.87
CA LEU A 595 -20.12 34.13 -18.96
C LEU A 595 -19.69 34.82 -17.65
N PRO A 596 -20.53 35.63 -16.96
CA PRO A 596 -20.08 36.36 -15.77
C PRO A 596 -19.68 35.43 -14.62
N VAL A 597 -20.35 34.28 -14.49
CA VAL A 597 -20.08 33.30 -13.44
C VAL A 597 -18.77 32.59 -13.72
N GLN A 598 -18.60 32.07 -14.94
CA GLN A 598 -17.37 31.38 -15.32
C GLN A 598 -16.15 32.31 -15.27
N ARG A 599 -16.32 33.58 -15.68
CA ARG A 599 -15.27 34.60 -15.57
C ARG A 599 -14.87 34.81 -14.10
N GLN A 600 -15.82 34.87 -13.18
CA GLN A 600 -15.52 35.01 -11.76
C GLN A 600 -14.73 33.81 -11.23
N ASP A 601 -15.13 32.57 -11.55
CA ASP A 601 -14.39 31.38 -11.11
C ASP A 601 -12.93 31.41 -11.59
N PHE A 602 -12.71 31.82 -12.84
CA PHE A 602 -11.36 31.98 -13.38
C PHE A 602 -10.59 33.13 -12.74
N GLU A 603 -11.22 34.26 -12.42
CA GLU A 603 -10.58 35.35 -11.69
C GLU A 603 -10.10 34.87 -10.31
N GLU A 604 -10.93 34.13 -9.59
CA GLU A 604 -10.57 33.54 -8.30
C GLU A 604 -9.43 32.53 -8.45
N LEU A 605 -9.49 31.67 -9.47
CA LEU A 605 -8.44 30.68 -9.76
C LEU A 605 -7.10 31.35 -10.11
N PHE A 606 -7.09 32.35 -11.00
CA PHE A 606 -5.89 33.10 -11.36
C PHE A 606 -5.33 33.91 -10.19
N ASN A 607 -6.17 34.45 -9.31
CA ASN A 607 -5.71 35.13 -8.11
C ASN A 607 -4.92 34.20 -7.18
N VAL A 608 -5.39 32.97 -7.01
CA VAL A 608 -4.72 31.92 -6.23
C VAL A 608 -3.40 31.50 -6.90
N MET A 609 -3.43 31.21 -8.20
CA MET A 609 -2.26 30.69 -8.94
C MET A 609 -1.19 31.74 -9.26
N GLY A 610 -1.56 33.02 -9.29
CA GLY A 610 -0.64 34.12 -9.56
C GLY A 610 0.01 34.04 -10.95
N GLU A 611 1.33 33.82 -10.99
CA GLU A 611 2.12 33.78 -12.24
C GLU A 611 2.39 32.35 -12.75
N LEU A 612 1.83 31.36 -12.07
CA LEU A 612 1.91 29.96 -12.47
C LEU A 612 0.92 29.67 -13.61
N PRO A 613 1.25 28.74 -14.53
CA PRO A 613 0.38 28.38 -15.64
C PRO A 613 -0.91 27.72 -15.15
N VAL A 614 -2.01 28.01 -15.85
CA VAL A 614 -3.32 27.39 -15.59
C VAL A 614 -3.90 26.89 -16.90
N THR A 615 -3.86 25.58 -17.10
CA THR A 615 -4.41 24.89 -18.26
C THR A 615 -5.89 24.60 -18.07
N ILE A 616 -6.72 25.26 -18.86
CA ILE A 616 -8.18 25.21 -18.80
C ILE A 616 -8.69 24.41 -19.99
N ARG A 617 -9.39 23.32 -19.72
CA ARG A 617 -9.99 22.47 -20.75
C ARG A 617 -11.38 22.98 -21.11
N LEU A 618 -11.62 23.20 -22.40
CA LEU A 618 -12.94 23.52 -22.91
C LEU A 618 -13.94 22.39 -22.64
N LEU A 619 -15.24 22.69 -22.78
CA LEU A 619 -16.35 21.78 -22.50
C LEU A 619 -16.18 20.43 -23.24
N ASP A 620 -16.13 19.35 -22.48
CA ASP A 620 -15.87 17.99 -22.94
C ASP A 620 -17.06 17.02 -22.91
N PRO A 621 -17.91 16.92 -21.88
CA PRO A 621 -18.96 15.92 -21.79
C PRO A 621 -20.07 16.17 -22.81
N PRO A 622 -20.79 15.11 -23.21
CA PRO A 622 -21.95 15.24 -24.08
C PRO A 622 -23.09 15.97 -23.36
N LEU A 623 -23.91 16.69 -24.14
CA LEU A 623 -24.94 17.57 -23.57
C LEU A 623 -26.02 16.84 -22.75
N HIS A 624 -26.25 15.54 -22.99
CA HIS A 624 -27.25 14.78 -22.25
C HIS A 624 -26.89 14.59 -20.75
N GLU A 625 -25.62 14.71 -20.35
CA GLU A 625 -25.22 14.61 -18.95
C GLU A 625 -25.77 15.76 -18.09
N PHE A 626 -26.13 16.90 -18.70
CA PHE A 626 -26.72 18.04 -17.99
C PHE A 626 -28.25 17.97 -17.89
N LEU A 627 -28.88 16.98 -18.54
CA LEU A 627 -30.32 16.82 -18.60
C LEU A 627 -30.82 15.77 -17.59
N PRO A 628 -31.99 16.00 -16.96
CA PRO A 628 -32.56 15.06 -16.00
C PRO A 628 -33.05 13.78 -16.68
N GLN A 629 -32.97 12.65 -15.97
CA GLN A 629 -33.47 11.36 -16.46
C GLN A 629 -34.82 10.95 -15.87
N LYS A 630 -35.20 11.49 -14.71
CA LYS A 630 -36.46 11.12 -14.03
C LYS A 630 -37.64 11.93 -14.57
N ASP A 631 -38.79 11.27 -14.71
CA ASP A 631 -40.01 11.91 -15.23
C ASP A 631 -40.46 13.14 -14.45
N GLU A 632 -40.32 13.14 -13.12
CA GLU A 632 -40.66 14.30 -12.29
C GLU A 632 -39.72 15.48 -12.53
N GLU A 633 -38.41 15.22 -12.60
CA GLU A 633 -37.39 16.24 -12.86
C GLU A 633 -37.50 16.83 -14.29
N ILE A 634 -37.91 16.02 -15.27
CA ILE A 634 -38.20 16.47 -16.64
C ILE A 634 -39.39 17.42 -16.66
N LYS A 635 -40.46 17.12 -15.92
CA LYS A 635 -41.64 18.00 -15.82
C LYS A 635 -41.31 19.34 -15.20
N ASP A 636 -40.54 19.31 -14.11
CA ASP A 636 -40.12 20.53 -13.42
C ASP A 636 -39.23 21.39 -14.32
N LEU A 637 -38.27 20.77 -15.01
CA LEU A 637 -37.39 21.49 -15.94
C LEU A 637 -38.14 22.06 -17.14
N ALA A 638 -39.11 21.33 -17.72
CA ALA A 638 -39.93 21.83 -18.82
C ALA A 638 -40.69 23.11 -18.41
N LYS A 639 -41.30 23.08 -17.22
CA LYS A 639 -41.99 24.24 -16.64
C LYS A 639 -41.04 25.41 -16.40
N GLU A 640 -39.83 25.13 -15.92
CA GLU A 640 -38.82 26.14 -15.64
C GLU A 640 -38.27 26.81 -16.91
N LEU A 641 -38.09 26.05 -17.99
CA LEU A 641 -37.59 26.53 -19.29
C LEU A 641 -38.70 27.13 -20.17
N GLY A 642 -39.96 27.02 -19.77
CA GLY A 642 -41.11 27.48 -20.57
C GLY A 642 -41.36 26.62 -21.81
N LEU A 643 -41.00 25.34 -21.77
CA LEU A 643 -41.21 24.35 -22.82
C LEU A 643 -42.33 23.37 -22.44
N SER A 644 -42.93 22.72 -23.43
CA SER A 644 -43.80 21.57 -23.13
C SER A 644 -42.96 20.35 -22.72
N GLU A 645 -43.53 19.47 -21.89
CA GLU A 645 -42.89 18.21 -21.50
C GLU A 645 -42.50 17.36 -22.72
N ILE A 646 -43.35 17.35 -23.75
CA ILE A 646 -43.12 16.64 -25.01
C ILE A 646 -41.88 17.19 -25.72
N GLU A 647 -41.78 18.52 -25.88
CA GLU A 647 -40.61 19.14 -26.51
C GLU A 647 -39.31 18.85 -25.77
N LEU A 648 -39.30 18.88 -24.43
CA LEU A 648 -38.10 18.57 -23.66
C LEU A 648 -37.71 17.10 -23.79
N ARG A 649 -38.69 16.17 -23.82
CA ARG A 649 -38.43 14.74 -24.04
C ARG A 649 -37.87 14.45 -25.43
N GLU A 650 -38.36 15.16 -26.45
CA GLU A 650 -37.81 15.07 -27.80
C GLU A 650 -36.34 15.51 -27.83
N VAL A 651 -35.99 16.61 -27.15
CA VAL A 651 -34.59 17.07 -27.03
C VAL A 651 -33.74 16.01 -26.30
N ILE A 652 -34.18 15.52 -25.15
CA ILE A 652 -33.47 14.49 -24.38
C ILE A 652 -33.22 13.24 -25.24
N THR A 653 -34.25 12.80 -25.97
CA THR A 653 -34.16 11.61 -26.83
C THR A 653 -33.23 11.86 -28.03
N SER A 654 -33.23 13.07 -28.59
CA SER A 654 -32.33 13.44 -29.70
C SER A 654 -30.85 13.51 -29.29
N LEU A 655 -30.58 13.85 -28.03
CA LEU A 655 -29.23 13.93 -27.45
C LEU A 655 -28.78 12.61 -26.81
N HIS A 656 -29.67 11.61 -26.75
CA HIS A 656 -29.34 10.29 -26.24
C HIS A 656 -28.40 9.58 -27.21
N GLU A 657 -27.32 9.03 -26.68
CA GLU A 657 -26.30 8.33 -27.45
C GLU A 657 -26.11 6.90 -26.93
N PHE A 658 -25.88 5.97 -27.85
CA PHE A 658 -25.60 4.57 -27.49
C PHE A 658 -24.29 4.43 -26.70
N ASN A 659 -23.25 5.20 -27.06
CA ASN A 659 -21.95 5.19 -26.40
C ASN A 659 -21.49 6.64 -26.15
N PRO A 660 -21.96 7.29 -25.06
CA PRO A 660 -21.64 8.69 -24.74
C PRO A 660 -20.15 9.03 -24.74
N MET A 661 -19.32 8.10 -24.29
CA MET A 661 -17.86 8.23 -24.27
C MET A 661 -17.26 8.53 -25.66
N MET A 662 -17.88 8.03 -26.73
CA MET A 662 -17.41 8.20 -28.11
C MET A 662 -18.27 9.18 -28.93
N GLY A 663 -19.19 9.90 -28.29
CA GLY A 663 -20.27 10.66 -28.94
C GLY A 663 -19.96 12.10 -29.37
N HIS A 664 -21.00 12.92 -29.43
CA HIS A 664 -21.01 14.33 -29.80
C HIS A 664 -20.59 15.22 -28.62
N ARG A 665 -19.28 15.21 -28.38
CA ARG A 665 -18.66 15.81 -27.20
C ARG A 665 -17.31 16.46 -27.56
N GLY A 666 -16.67 17.13 -26.60
CA GLY A 666 -15.35 17.75 -26.79
C GLY A 666 -15.25 18.67 -28.02
N CYS A 667 -14.16 18.56 -28.79
CA CYS A 667 -13.97 19.41 -29.98
C CYS A 667 -15.14 19.31 -30.98
N ARG A 668 -15.79 18.15 -31.11
CA ARG A 668 -16.89 17.92 -32.06
C ARG A 668 -18.10 18.77 -31.71
N LEU A 669 -18.34 18.96 -30.41
CA LEU A 669 -19.37 19.85 -29.91
C LEU A 669 -19.04 21.30 -30.28
N THR A 670 -17.80 21.74 -30.06
CA THR A 670 -17.36 23.10 -30.41
C THR A 670 -17.23 23.36 -31.92
N VAL A 671 -17.08 22.31 -32.73
CA VAL A 671 -17.18 22.41 -34.20
C VAL A 671 -18.63 22.67 -34.61
N SER A 672 -19.57 22.00 -33.94
CA SER A 672 -21.01 22.14 -34.24
C SER A 672 -21.58 23.46 -33.70
N TYR A 673 -21.12 23.88 -32.52
CA TYR A 673 -21.57 25.05 -31.78
C TYR A 673 -20.37 25.92 -31.35
N PRO A 674 -19.71 26.63 -32.28
CA PRO A 674 -18.50 27.42 -31.99
C PRO A 674 -18.70 28.49 -30.92
N GLU A 675 -19.90 29.01 -30.75
CA GLU A 675 -20.26 29.99 -29.73
C GLU A 675 -19.94 29.52 -28.30
N ILE A 676 -19.91 28.21 -28.03
CA ILE A 676 -19.50 27.66 -26.73
C ILE A 676 -18.01 27.95 -26.48
N ALA A 677 -17.15 27.63 -27.45
CA ALA A 677 -15.70 27.89 -27.35
C ALA A 677 -15.40 29.38 -27.28
N ILE A 678 -16.15 30.21 -28.03
CA ILE A 678 -16.03 31.68 -27.99
C ILE A 678 -16.36 32.20 -26.58
N MET A 679 -17.48 31.77 -25.99
CA MET A 679 -17.88 32.21 -24.64
C MET A 679 -16.84 31.81 -23.59
N GLN A 680 -16.40 30.54 -23.60
CA GLN A 680 -15.39 30.07 -22.64
C GLN A 680 -14.06 30.81 -22.80
N THR A 681 -13.63 31.06 -24.05
CA THR A 681 -12.44 31.86 -24.34
C THR A 681 -12.58 33.27 -23.78
N ARG A 682 -13.72 33.91 -23.98
CA ARG A 682 -14.00 35.23 -23.42
C ARG A 682 -13.91 35.24 -21.90
N ALA A 683 -14.53 34.26 -21.23
CA ALA A 683 -14.47 34.12 -19.77
C ALA A 683 -13.02 34.03 -19.28
N VAL A 684 -12.20 33.16 -19.89
CA VAL A 684 -10.79 32.95 -19.54
C VAL A 684 -9.95 34.22 -19.73
N ILE A 685 -10.04 34.83 -20.92
CA ILE A 685 -9.17 35.96 -21.29
C ILE A 685 -9.57 37.24 -20.53
N GLU A 686 -10.88 37.50 -20.36
CA GLU A 686 -11.33 38.62 -19.54
C GLU A 686 -10.91 38.47 -18.07
N ALA A 687 -11.04 37.26 -17.50
CA ALA A 687 -10.59 36.97 -16.14
C ALA A 687 -9.09 37.22 -15.96
N ALA A 688 -8.27 36.69 -16.88
CA ALA A 688 -6.82 36.88 -16.83
C ALA A 688 -6.43 38.38 -16.94
N ILE A 689 -7.11 39.14 -17.81
CA ILE A 689 -6.93 40.59 -17.94
C ILE A 689 -7.34 41.32 -16.66
N ASN A 690 -8.47 40.96 -16.04
CA ASN A 690 -8.96 41.59 -14.83
C ASN A 690 -8.02 41.36 -13.65
N VAL A 691 -7.52 40.13 -13.48
CA VAL A 691 -6.51 39.80 -12.47
C VAL A 691 -5.20 40.50 -12.75
N LYS A 692 -4.74 40.56 -14.00
CA LYS A 692 -3.52 41.29 -14.38
C LYS A 692 -3.65 42.79 -14.09
N LYS A 693 -4.80 43.42 -14.37
CA LYS A 693 -5.08 44.83 -14.04
C LYS A 693 -5.01 45.12 -12.55
N THR A 694 -5.57 44.22 -11.74
CA THR A 694 -5.74 44.43 -10.30
C THR A 694 -4.49 44.05 -9.50
N THR A 695 -3.72 43.06 -9.95
CA THR A 695 -2.58 42.50 -9.21
C THR A 695 -1.22 42.80 -9.83
N ASN A 696 -1.18 43.23 -11.09
CA ASN A 696 0.04 43.39 -11.91
C ASN A 696 0.88 42.11 -12.08
N LYS A 697 0.35 40.93 -11.74
CA LYS A 697 1.00 39.63 -11.96
C LYS A 697 0.90 39.23 -13.44
N ASP A 698 1.93 38.55 -13.95
CA ASP A 698 1.87 37.97 -15.30
C ASP A 698 1.10 36.64 -15.31
N VAL A 699 -0.23 36.74 -15.43
CA VAL A 699 -1.14 35.59 -15.52
C VAL A 699 -0.91 34.84 -16.84
N LYS A 700 -0.79 33.51 -16.76
CA LYS A 700 -0.47 32.62 -17.90
C LYS A 700 -1.60 31.62 -18.17
N PRO A 701 -2.70 32.04 -18.81
CA PRO A 701 -3.77 31.12 -19.21
C PRO A 701 -3.32 30.23 -20.36
N GLU A 702 -3.63 28.94 -20.26
CA GLU A 702 -3.45 27.96 -21.33
C GLU A 702 -4.81 27.35 -21.68
N ILE A 703 -5.26 27.48 -22.93
CA ILE A 703 -6.57 26.98 -23.38
C ILE A 703 -6.36 25.64 -24.08
N MET A 704 -7.02 24.60 -23.60
CA MET A 704 -6.87 23.24 -24.09
C MET A 704 -8.15 22.72 -24.75
N ILE A 705 -8.04 22.28 -26.00
CA ILE A 705 -9.15 21.70 -26.76
C ILE A 705 -9.17 20.17 -26.56
N PRO A 706 -10.26 19.58 -26.04
CA PRO A 706 -10.38 18.14 -25.81
C PRO A 706 -10.76 17.36 -27.08
N LEU A 707 -10.48 16.05 -27.07
CA LEU A 707 -10.95 15.02 -28.00
C LEU A 707 -10.61 15.24 -29.48
N VAL A 708 -9.53 15.97 -29.76
CA VAL A 708 -9.03 16.24 -31.12
C VAL A 708 -8.49 14.97 -31.74
N GLY A 709 -9.02 14.57 -32.90
CA GLY A 709 -8.52 13.43 -33.67
C GLY A 709 -7.83 13.80 -34.97
N GLU A 710 -7.94 15.05 -35.43
CA GLU A 710 -7.49 15.53 -36.75
C GLU A 710 -7.00 16.98 -36.70
N LEU A 711 -6.01 17.33 -37.52
CA LEU A 711 -5.41 18.67 -37.56
C LEU A 711 -6.46 19.75 -37.88
N LYS A 712 -7.36 19.45 -38.82
CA LYS A 712 -8.42 20.38 -39.23
C LYS A 712 -9.45 20.64 -38.13
N GLU A 713 -9.70 19.66 -37.25
CA GLU A 713 -10.57 19.88 -36.09
C GLU A 713 -9.93 20.90 -35.15
N LEU A 714 -8.64 20.73 -34.86
CA LEU A 714 -7.89 21.68 -34.05
C LEU A 714 -7.85 23.07 -34.69
N GLN A 715 -7.48 23.18 -35.97
CA GLN A 715 -7.42 24.45 -36.69
C GLN A 715 -8.77 25.19 -36.68
N TYR A 716 -9.86 24.45 -36.87
CA TYR A 716 -11.21 25.03 -36.89
C TYR A 716 -11.55 25.68 -35.54
N VAL A 717 -11.41 24.93 -34.44
CA VAL A 717 -11.75 25.42 -33.10
C VAL A 717 -10.75 26.49 -32.65
N LYS A 718 -9.45 26.25 -32.84
CA LYS A 718 -8.37 27.22 -32.54
C LYS A 718 -8.61 28.55 -33.24
N GLY A 719 -9.07 28.57 -34.50
CA GLY A 719 -9.35 29.80 -35.23
C GLY A 719 -10.39 30.69 -34.54
N TYR A 720 -11.44 30.12 -33.93
CA TYR A 720 -12.41 30.88 -33.14
C TYR A 720 -11.84 31.35 -31.80
N VAL A 721 -11.13 30.48 -31.08
CA VAL A 721 -10.48 30.79 -29.80
C VAL A 721 -9.47 31.92 -29.97
N GLU A 722 -8.56 31.79 -30.93
CA GLU A 722 -7.50 32.77 -31.18
C GLU A 722 -8.07 34.12 -31.59
N LYS A 723 -9.07 34.15 -32.48
CA LYS A 723 -9.72 35.39 -32.90
C LYS A 723 -10.37 36.12 -31.71
N GLU A 724 -11.15 35.41 -30.90
CA GLU A 724 -11.82 36.01 -29.73
C GLU A 724 -10.78 36.53 -28.72
N ALA A 725 -9.76 35.74 -28.40
CA ALA A 725 -8.70 36.13 -27.48
C ALA A 725 -7.96 37.39 -27.97
N GLN A 726 -7.55 37.43 -29.24
CA GLN A 726 -6.88 38.60 -29.82
C GLN A 726 -7.75 39.85 -29.79
N GLU A 727 -9.05 39.74 -30.06
CA GLU A 727 -9.97 40.87 -30.01
C GLU A 727 -10.09 41.45 -28.60
N ILE A 728 -10.21 40.61 -27.56
CA ILE A 728 -10.33 41.05 -26.16
C ILE A 728 -9.01 41.67 -25.69
N VAL A 729 -7.88 41.01 -25.96
CA VAL A 729 -6.54 41.51 -25.62
C VAL A 729 -6.31 42.88 -26.25
N LYS A 730 -6.57 43.03 -27.55
CA LYS A 730 -6.44 44.31 -28.27
C LYS A 730 -7.36 45.40 -27.70
N LYS A 731 -8.63 45.08 -27.41
CA LYS A 731 -9.59 46.03 -26.80
C LYS A 731 -9.16 46.47 -25.40
N SER A 732 -8.50 45.59 -24.64
CA SER A 732 -8.07 45.88 -23.27
C SER A 732 -6.83 46.77 -23.19
N GLY A 733 -6.01 46.81 -24.25
CA GLY A 733 -4.71 47.50 -24.28
C GLY A 733 -3.62 46.82 -23.43
N ILE A 734 -3.86 45.62 -22.91
CA ILE A 734 -2.92 44.86 -22.06
C ILE A 734 -2.27 43.77 -22.88
N ASN A 735 -0.94 43.64 -22.74
CA ASN A 735 -0.23 42.50 -23.28
C ASN A 735 -0.46 41.27 -22.38
N LEU A 736 -1.17 40.26 -22.87
CA LEU A 736 -1.43 39.01 -22.16
C LEU A 736 -0.79 37.85 -22.95
N ASN A 737 0.07 37.08 -22.30
CA ASN A 737 0.63 35.86 -22.87
C ASN A 737 -0.31 34.70 -22.57
N TYR A 738 -0.88 34.10 -23.62
CA TYR A 738 -1.71 32.90 -23.51
C TYR A 738 -1.23 31.86 -24.53
N LYS A 739 -1.56 30.59 -24.29
CA LYS A 739 -1.27 29.49 -25.23
C LYS A 739 -2.53 28.73 -25.58
N ILE A 740 -2.56 28.16 -26.78
CA ILE A 740 -3.61 27.24 -27.22
C ILE A 740 -2.98 25.88 -27.55
N GLY A 741 -3.45 24.84 -26.87
CA GLY A 741 -2.98 23.47 -27.03
C GLY A 741 -4.12 22.48 -27.15
N THR A 742 -3.78 21.19 -27.11
CA THR A 742 -4.75 20.12 -27.26
C THR A 742 -4.52 19.00 -26.26
N MET A 743 -5.62 18.34 -25.90
CA MET A 743 -5.54 17.06 -25.23
C MET A 743 -5.15 15.98 -26.26
N VAL A 744 -4.25 15.08 -25.88
CA VAL A 744 -3.80 13.92 -26.67
C VAL A 744 -4.36 12.67 -26.01
N GLU A 745 -5.56 12.29 -26.43
CA GLU A 745 -6.36 11.26 -25.74
C GLU A 745 -7.07 10.28 -26.69
N LEU A 746 -6.94 10.48 -28.01
CA LEU A 746 -7.34 9.49 -28.99
C LEU A 746 -6.08 8.82 -29.58
N PRO A 747 -6.12 7.51 -29.87
CA PRO A 747 -5.00 6.83 -30.53
C PRO A 747 -4.59 7.52 -31.83
N ARG A 748 -5.55 8.07 -32.58
CA ARG A 748 -5.28 8.81 -33.83
C ARG A 748 -4.48 10.10 -33.60
N THR A 749 -4.71 10.80 -32.49
CA THR A 749 -3.94 11.99 -32.12
C THR A 749 -2.48 11.64 -31.87
N CYS A 750 -2.21 10.53 -31.20
CA CYS A 750 -0.84 10.04 -30.98
C CYS A 750 -0.15 9.67 -32.30
N LEU A 751 -0.88 9.01 -33.22
CA LEU A 751 -0.37 8.58 -34.53
C LEU A 751 -0.01 9.75 -35.46
N LEU A 752 -0.67 10.90 -35.30
CA LEU A 752 -0.49 12.10 -36.14
C LEU A 752 0.07 13.29 -35.34
N ALA A 753 0.72 13.02 -34.21
CA ALA A 753 1.15 14.06 -33.28
C ALA A 753 2.13 15.07 -33.91
N ASP A 754 2.91 14.69 -34.92
CA ASP A 754 3.78 15.57 -35.69
C ASP A 754 2.99 16.59 -36.54
N GLU A 755 1.83 16.20 -37.05
CA GLU A 755 0.94 17.12 -37.76
C GLU A 755 0.21 18.05 -36.78
N ILE A 756 -0.35 17.50 -35.70
CA ILE A 756 -1.08 18.26 -34.69
C ILE A 756 -0.16 19.29 -34.00
N ALA A 757 1.11 18.95 -33.76
CA ALA A 757 2.11 19.84 -33.14
C ALA A 757 2.48 21.06 -33.99
N LYS A 758 2.06 21.14 -35.26
CA LYS A 758 2.22 22.37 -36.07
C LYS A 758 1.32 23.51 -35.56
N GLU A 759 0.22 23.16 -34.91
CA GLU A 759 -0.80 24.10 -34.46
C GLU A 759 -0.90 24.19 -32.94
N ALA A 760 -0.67 23.08 -32.22
CA ALA A 760 -0.73 23.06 -30.77
C ALA A 760 0.56 23.61 -30.15
N GLU A 761 0.43 24.53 -29.20
CA GLU A 761 1.58 25.09 -28.45
C GLU A 761 1.98 24.22 -27.25
N PHE A 762 1.12 23.28 -26.85
CA PHE A 762 1.39 22.26 -25.85
C PHE A 762 0.48 21.03 -26.07
N PHE A 763 0.90 19.90 -25.54
CA PHE A 763 0.10 18.68 -25.43
C PHE A 763 -0.16 18.34 -23.96
N SER A 764 -1.35 17.81 -23.68
CA SER A 764 -1.64 17.15 -22.42
C SER A 764 -2.25 15.78 -22.70
N PHE A 765 -1.58 14.71 -22.29
CA PHE A 765 -2.12 13.36 -22.47
C PHE A 765 -3.30 13.13 -21.53
N GLY A 766 -4.49 12.92 -22.10
CA GLY A 766 -5.67 12.43 -21.39
C GLY A 766 -5.63 10.91 -21.31
N THR A 767 -4.79 10.38 -20.42
CA THR A 767 -4.49 8.93 -20.42
C THR A 767 -5.68 8.06 -20.04
N ASN A 768 -6.68 8.59 -19.33
CA ASN A 768 -7.91 7.85 -19.01
C ASN A 768 -8.64 7.45 -20.31
N ASP A 769 -8.96 8.43 -21.16
CA ASP A 769 -9.63 8.21 -22.45
C ASP A 769 -8.72 7.47 -23.44
N LEU A 770 -7.41 7.75 -23.43
CA LEU A 770 -6.47 7.02 -24.26
C LEU A 770 -6.44 5.52 -23.89
N THR A 771 -6.45 5.16 -22.61
CA THR A 771 -6.54 3.77 -22.14
C THR A 771 -7.85 3.14 -22.59
N GLN A 772 -8.99 3.83 -22.38
CA GLN A 772 -10.30 3.34 -22.80
C GLN A 772 -10.33 3.02 -24.30
N MET A 773 -9.87 3.94 -25.15
CA MET A 773 -9.86 3.77 -26.61
C MET A 773 -8.83 2.74 -27.11
N THR A 774 -7.71 2.58 -26.40
CA THR A 774 -6.67 1.61 -26.77
C THR A 774 -7.09 0.17 -26.46
N TYR A 775 -7.70 -0.04 -25.29
CA TYR A 775 -8.21 -1.36 -24.91
C TYR A 775 -9.59 -1.67 -25.49
N GLY A 776 -10.38 -0.65 -25.84
CA GLY A 776 -11.80 -0.79 -26.16
C GLY A 776 -12.66 -1.03 -24.92
N PHE A 777 -12.27 -0.45 -23.77
CA PHE A 777 -12.97 -0.61 -22.50
C PHE A 777 -13.70 0.68 -22.13
N SER A 778 -14.97 0.56 -21.75
CA SER A 778 -15.66 1.59 -20.99
C SER A 778 -15.25 1.44 -19.52
N ARG A 779 -14.70 2.50 -18.93
CA ARG A 779 -14.27 2.50 -17.53
C ARG A 779 -15.43 2.13 -16.58
N ASP A 780 -16.61 2.66 -16.86
CA ASP A 780 -17.81 2.45 -16.03
C ASP A 780 -18.35 1.00 -16.13
N ASP A 781 -18.02 0.29 -17.21
CA ASP A 781 -18.46 -1.10 -17.42
C ASP A 781 -17.37 -2.15 -17.10
N ALA A 782 -16.10 -1.74 -17.10
CA ALA A 782 -14.97 -2.65 -16.98
C ALA A 782 -14.97 -3.43 -15.65
N GLY A 783 -15.54 -2.86 -14.58
CA GLY A 783 -15.70 -3.53 -13.29
C GLY A 783 -16.46 -4.86 -13.36
N LYS A 784 -17.28 -5.09 -14.40
CA LYS A 784 -18.03 -6.36 -14.58
C LYS A 784 -17.13 -7.56 -14.93
N PHE A 785 -15.92 -7.34 -15.44
CA PHE A 785 -15.02 -8.41 -15.89
C PHE A 785 -13.55 -8.24 -15.48
N LEU A 786 -13.12 -7.06 -15.00
CA LEU A 786 -11.73 -6.85 -14.58
C LEU A 786 -11.31 -7.78 -13.44
N ASP A 787 -12.21 -8.07 -12.50
CA ASP A 787 -11.96 -9.04 -11.42
C ASP A 787 -11.62 -10.44 -11.98
N ASP A 788 -12.37 -10.88 -12.99
CA ASP A 788 -12.11 -12.13 -13.71
C ASP A 788 -10.74 -12.12 -14.39
N TYR A 789 -10.31 -10.98 -14.94
CA TYR A 789 -8.99 -10.81 -15.56
C TYR A 789 -7.86 -10.93 -14.52
N TYR A 790 -8.04 -10.34 -13.33
CA TYR A 790 -7.06 -10.45 -12.25
C TYR A 790 -6.99 -11.87 -11.69
N GLN A 791 -8.15 -12.52 -11.48
CA GLN A 791 -8.22 -13.90 -10.99
C GLN A 791 -7.58 -14.88 -11.98
N LYS A 792 -7.80 -14.69 -13.28
CA LYS A 792 -7.21 -15.50 -14.36
C LYS A 792 -5.80 -15.06 -14.75
N LYS A 793 -5.23 -14.06 -14.06
CA LYS A 793 -3.88 -13.51 -14.29
C LYS A 793 -3.65 -13.00 -15.72
N ILE A 794 -4.70 -12.52 -16.37
CA ILE A 794 -4.62 -11.85 -17.67
C ILE A 794 -4.00 -10.46 -17.48
N PHE A 795 -4.41 -9.75 -16.45
CA PHE A 795 -3.77 -8.52 -15.98
C PHE A 795 -3.20 -8.70 -14.57
N LEU A 796 -2.10 -8.01 -14.31
CA LEU A 796 -1.45 -7.95 -13.00
C LEU A 796 -1.79 -6.66 -12.23
N THR A 797 -2.26 -5.65 -12.95
CA THR A 797 -2.55 -4.30 -12.46
C THR A 797 -3.77 -3.76 -13.20
N ASP A 798 -4.51 -2.86 -12.57
CA ASP A 798 -5.56 -2.09 -13.22
C ASP A 798 -4.95 -1.07 -14.21
N PRO A 799 -5.23 -1.19 -15.53
CA PRO A 799 -4.70 -0.27 -16.54
C PRO A 799 -5.24 1.16 -16.43
N PHE A 800 -6.26 1.41 -15.61
CA PHE A 800 -6.75 2.76 -15.30
C PHE A 800 -6.06 3.40 -14.08
N ALA A 801 -5.38 2.61 -13.26
CA ALA A 801 -4.63 3.08 -12.09
C ALA A 801 -3.13 3.23 -12.40
N THR A 802 -2.56 2.25 -13.12
CA THR A 802 -1.16 2.23 -13.53
C THR A 802 -1.09 2.11 -15.05
N ILE A 803 -0.32 2.99 -15.69
CA ILE A 803 -0.26 3.06 -17.15
C ILE A 803 0.21 1.73 -17.74
N ASP A 804 -0.51 1.22 -18.73
CA ASP A 804 -0.04 0.10 -19.55
C ASP A 804 1.14 0.56 -20.41
N THR A 805 2.36 0.25 -19.98
CA THR A 805 3.56 0.64 -20.71
C THR A 805 3.72 -0.08 -22.06
N ALA A 806 3.08 -1.24 -22.25
CA ALA A 806 3.28 -2.10 -23.42
C ALA A 806 2.37 -1.74 -24.61
N GLY A 807 1.19 -1.20 -24.34
CA GLY A 807 0.23 -0.69 -25.33
C GLY A 807 0.09 0.82 -25.25
N VAL A 808 -0.63 1.33 -24.24
CA VAL A 808 -0.93 2.78 -24.09
C VAL A 808 0.36 3.61 -24.03
N GLY A 809 1.38 3.13 -23.32
CA GLY A 809 2.69 3.76 -23.20
C GLY A 809 3.40 3.90 -24.56
N LYS A 810 3.21 2.97 -25.50
CA LYS A 810 3.77 3.13 -26.86
C LYS A 810 3.13 4.29 -27.61
N LEU A 811 1.82 4.49 -27.43
CA LEU A 811 1.12 5.64 -28.03
C LEU A 811 1.60 6.95 -27.38
N VAL A 812 1.79 6.98 -26.06
CA VAL A 812 2.34 8.14 -25.36
C VAL A 812 3.75 8.46 -25.87
N ALA A 813 4.65 7.46 -25.88
CA ALA A 813 6.03 7.65 -26.35
C ALA A 813 6.09 8.14 -27.81
N MET A 814 5.26 7.56 -28.69
CA MET A 814 5.14 7.99 -30.09
C MET A 814 4.64 9.43 -30.19
N GLY A 815 3.60 9.79 -29.43
CA GLY A 815 3.06 11.16 -29.43
C GLY A 815 4.08 12.18 -28.96
N VAL A 816 4.91 11.84 -27.96
CA VAL A 816 6.00 12.69 -27.49
C VAL A 816 7.09 12.85 -28.56
N GLU A 817 7.54 11.74 -29.16
CA GLU A 817 8.58 11.74 -30.19
C GLU A 817 8.16 12.58 -31.41
N LEU A 818 6.98 12.30 -31.95
CA LEU A 818 6.44 12.98 -33.13
C LEU A 818 6.16 14.46 -32.85
N GLY A 819 5.58 14.78 -31.69
CA GLY A 819 5.33 16.17 -31.29
C GLY A 819 6.62 16.97 -31.19
N LYS A 820 7.63 16.44 -30.49
CA LYS A 820 8.94 17.10 -30.33
C LYS A 820 9.74 17.19 -31.64
N LYS A 821 9.55 16.24 -32.56
CA LYS A 821 10.15 16.29 -33.89
C LYS A 821 9.67 17.52 -34.68
N THR A 822 8.40 17.89 -34.55
CA THR A 822 7.84 19.08 -35.19
C THR A 822 8.17 20.36 -34.42
N ASN A 823 8.06 20.33 -33.09
CA ASN A 823 8.36 21.47 -32.22
C ASN A 823 9.21 21.01 -31.02
N PRO A 824 10.54 21.19 -31.06
CA PRO A 824 11.44 20.75 -29.99
C PRO A 824 11.15 21.36 -28.61
N GLU A 825 10.56 22.57 -28.59
CA GLU A 825 10.18 23.30 -27.37
C GLU A 825 8.73 23.02 -26.93
N LEU A 826 8.05 22.06 -27.57
CA LEU A 826 6.67 21.71 -27.23
C LEU A 826 6.61 21.22 -25.78
N SER A 827 5.80 21.92 -24.97
CA SER A 827 5.49 21.46 -23.62
C SER A 827 4.54 20.28 -23.70
N ILE A 828 4.90 19.15 -23.08
CA ILE A 828 4.09 17.93 -23.14
C ILE A 828 3.85 17.42 -21.73
N GLY A 829 2.61 17.49 -21.28
CA GLY A 829 2.17 17.00 -19.99
C GLY A 829 1.31 15.75 -20.08
N VAL A 830 0.93 15.24 -18.91
CA VAL A 830 -0.11 14.22 -18.75
C VAL A 830 -1.04 14.66 -17.62
N CYS A 831 -2.33 14.48 -17.81
CA CYS A 831 -3.34 14.66 -16.78
C CYS A 831 -4.18 13.38 -16.61
N GLY A 832 -4.88 13.28 -15.48
CA GLY A 832 -5.61 12.07 -15.08
C GLY A 832 -4.98 11.34 -13.90
N GLU A 833 -5.41 10.11 -13.68
CA GLU A 833 -5.07 9.35 -12.46
C GLU A 833 -3.64 8.84 -12.47
N HIS A 834 -3.16 8.43 -13.65
CA HIS A 834 -1.78 7.98 -13.88
C HIS A 834 -0.74 9.04 -13.53
N GLY A 835 -1.08 10.34 -13.62
CA GLY A 835 -0.16 11.44 -13.28
C GLY A 835 0.25 11.46 -11.80
N GLY A 836 -0.46 10.74 -10.93
CA GLY A 836 -0.14 10.59 -9.51
C GLY A 836 0.29 9.18 -9.10
N ASP A 837 0.42 8.25 -10.05
CA ASP A 837 0.90 6.89 -9.79
C ASP A 837 2.43 6.80 -9.97
N PRO A 838 3.22 6.36 -8.97
CA PRO A 838 4.68 6.40 -9.04
C PRO A 838 5.29 5.65 -10.23
N ALA A 839 4.76 4.47 -10.57
CA ALA A 839 5.27 3.68 -11.70
C ALA A 839 4.97 4.38 -13.04
N SER A 840 3.80 4.97 -13.16
CA SER A 840 3.40 5.78 -14.32
C SER A 840 4.24 7.06 -14.43
N VAL A 841 4.50 7.77 -13.33
CA VAL A 841 5.38 8.96 -13.30
C VAL A 841 6.80 8.61 -13.75
N GLU A 842 7.34 7.47 -13.32
CA GLU A 842 8.65 6.99 -13.80
C GLU A 842 8.63 6.72 -15.31
N PHE A 843 7.56 6.12 -15.83
CA PHE A 843 7.41 5.93 -17.28
C PHE A 843 7.37 7.28 -18.01
N PHE A 844 6.57 8.25 -17.53
CA PHE A 844 6.46 9.57 -18.16
C PHE A 844 7.78 10.35 -18.14
N HIS A 845 8.58 10.18 -17.08
CA HIS A 845 9.94 10.71 -17.02
C HIS A 845 10.79 10.16 -18.17
N LYS A 846 10.82 8.83 -18.33
CA LYS A 846 11.59 8.15 -19.38
C LYS A 846 11.09 8.47 -20.79
N ALA A 847 9.78 8.63 -20.95
CA ALA A 847 9.17 9.03 -22.22
C ALA A 847 9.49 10.49 -22.60
N GLY A 848 10.04 11.29 -21.67
CA GLY A 848 10.48 12.65 -21.94
C GLY A 848 9.37 13.70 -21.85
N LEU A 849 8.33 13.47 -21.04
CA LEU A 849 7.34 14.49 -20.73
C LEU A 849 7.98 15.68 -20.00
N THR A 850 7.35 16.84 -20.09
CA THR A 850 7.76 18.09 -19.40
C THR A 850 7.20 18.13 -17.98
N TYR A 851 5.97 17.67 -17.77
CA TYR A 851 5.32 17.67 -16.46
C TYR A 851 4.30 16.53 -16.32
N VAL A 852 3.91 16.25 -15.08
CA VAL A 852 2.76 15.42 -14.73
C VAL A 852 1.75 16.26 -13.95
N SER A 853 0.45 15.99 -14.13
CA SER A 853 -0.63 16.69 -13.44
C SER A 853 -1.57 15.71 -12.77
N CYS A 854 -1.77 15.87 -11.45
CA CYS A 854 -2.52 14.94 -10.62
C CYS A 854 -3.43 15.67 -9.62
N SER A 855 -4.35 14.97 -8.94
CA SER A 855 -5.18 15.59 -7.89
C SER A 855 -4.31 16.25 -6.80
N PRO A 856 -4.76 17.31 -6.11
CA PRO A 856 -3.95 18.08 -5.16
C PRO A 856 -3.18 17.21 -4.14
N TYR A 857 -3.86 16.25 -3.53
CA TYR A 857 -3.25 15.35 -2.53
C TYR A 857 -2.21 14.38 -3.13
N ARG A 858 -2.22 14.13 -4.44
CA ARG A 858 -1.19 13.29 -5.07
C ARG A 858 0.06 14.07 -5.51
N VAL A 859 0.05 15.40 -5.39
CA VAL A 859 1.20 16.26 -5.76
C VAL A 859 2.49 15.83 -5.02
N PRO A 860 2.51 15.59 -3.70
CA PRO A 860 3.73 15.13 -3.02
C PRO A 860 4.23 13.78 -3.51
N ILE A 861 3.31 12.86 -3.83
CA ILE A 861 3.62 11.53 -4.37
C ILE A 861 4.30 11.67 -5.72
N ALA A 862 3.73 12.49 -6.61
CA ALA A 862 4.28 12.76 -7.93
C ALA A 862 5.65 13.47 -7.86
N ARG A 863 5.84 14.42 -6.93
CA ARG A 863 7.14 15.09 -6.69
C ARG A 863 8.22 14.10 -6.28
N LEU A 864 7.95 13.24 -5.29
CA LEU A 864 8.89 12.23 -4.85
C LEU A 864 9.17 11.19 -5.95
N ALA A 865 8.14 10.70 -6.63
CA ALA A 865 8.28 9.73 -7.72
C ALA A 865 9.10 10.30 -8.89
N ALA A 866 8.89 11.57 -9.25
CA ALA A 866 9.66 12.25 -10.28
C ALA A 866 11.16 12.41 -9.91
N ALA A 867 11.45 12.71 -8.65
CA ALA A 867 12.82 12.77 -8.14
C ALA A 867 13.50 11.40 -8.18
N GLN A 868 12.81 10.36 -7.69
CA GLN A 868 13.29 8.97 -7.74
C GLN A 868 13.54 8.49 -9.15
N ALA A 869 12.63 8.80 -10.09
CA ALA A 869 12.79 8.48 -11.51
C ALA A 869 14.09 9.09 -12.05
N LYS A 870 14.36 10.36 -11.73
CA LYS A 870 15.61 11.01 -12.18
C LYS A 870 16.86 10.42 -11.54
N ILE A 871 16.80 10.05 -10.26
CA ILE A 871 17.92 9.42 -9.56
C ILE A 871 18.22 8.03 -10.16
N ARG A 872 17.19 7.25 -10.51
CA ARG A 872 17.34 5.96 -11.20
C ARG A 872 17.96 6.12 -12.58
N ASP A 873 17.58 7.15 -13.33
CA ASP A 873 18.09 7.44 -14.68
C ASP A 873 19.59 7.80 -14.72
N LYS A 874 20.17 8.26 -13.60
CA LYS A 874 21.62 8.54 -13.49
C LYS A 874 22.48 7.29 -13.24
N LYS A 875 21.88 6.18 -12.81
CA LYS A 875 22.58 4.92 -12.49
C LYS A 875 22.50 3.97 -13.68
#